data_AF-A0A651H8D0-F1
#
_entry.id   AF-A0A651H8D0-F1
#
_cell.length_a   1.000
_cell.length_b   1.000
_cell.length_c   1.000
_cell.angle_alpha   90.00
_cell.angle_beta   90.00
_cell.angle_gamma   90.00
#
_symmetry.space_group_name_H-M   'P 1'
#
loop_
_entity.id
_entity.type
_entity.pdbx_description
1 polymer ?
#
loop_
_entity_poly.entity_id
_entity_poly.type
_entity_poly.pdbx_seq_one_letter_code
_entity_poly.pdbx_strand_id
1 'polypeptide(L)'
;PTFMENQRPGTGHWRLSSVSLDDATGHGLRSVAIEGYASKTSLYPGESVDFHVSTSPAADFTIEVFRTGYYGGTGGRLMTRLGSFAGEAQPTPPSGEGRVRECAWPVSATLEVPGDWPSGVYLAKLTRADNGFQSYIIFVLKSREPAAILFQVSDLTWQSYNKWPGKDSLYDDGGERDRFNQYLYTGPDTRVSFDRPYAMYAQLQRVAEFIGSGSFLLTEFPLAYWLEKEGYHIAYCSNLDTLLDPSVLDRAKLFLSVAHDEYWAEGAFKNVAAARDRGMSMAFLSGNALLYEVPLQPSSVTGRPARVFGRGPRLREAGRGLMGATTYGSGNGDWIVRRADHWIFEGTGLRNGDAFPNLVGWEYHGPPYADIEGLEVIASASLFGYWGGRERQLQFGSVVFPGPRDSWVFNAGTIWWSQALAAPPGHVRAASHESRTIGVDDRVRRITRNFIQRALRGPEQTAAPRPATELDSEEFALVPAGSFIMGSPLDEPGRLPDESQVAVTLARPFHLGRTEVPWSLWNKVRDWARVNGYSDISPGRNGFNGPDGEDHPVVKVSWWDAVRWCNARSEMEGREPVYYSRADFDSGAVIRTGMPPIFANWHARGYRLPTEAEWEYACRAGTQTAFSTGPAAGPVDACLPDENLGAAGWHCANSEGNTHPARGRASNAFGLYDMHGNADEWCWDWFGPYDAARVLLDPTGPATGTQRILRGGNWMSVPAEARSAHRHALAPSTRFYSIGFRLAVTH
;
A
#
# COMPACT_ATOMS: atom_id res chain seq x y z
N PRO A 1 0.23 -10.98 7.54
CA PRO A 1 0.95 -12.12 6.89
C PRO A 1 1.83 -11.69 5.71
N THR A 2 1.26 -11.08 4.66
CA THR A 2 2.01 -10.62 3.46
C THR A 2 3.17 -9.66 3.78
N PHE A 3 2.97 -8.68 4.67
CA PHE A 3 4.06 -7.78 5.11
C PHE A 3 5.21 -8.54 5.76
N MET A 4 4.91 -9.45 6.69
CA MET A 4 5.91 -10.28 7.38
C MET A 4 6.67 -11.19 6.41
N GLU A 5 5.95 -11.74 5.43
CA GLU A 5 6.58 -12.54 4.37
C GLU A 5 7.57 -11.73 3.56
N ASN A 6 7.24 -10.47 3.23
CA ASN A 6 8.11 -9.57 2.49
C ASN A 6 9.35 -9.08 3.26
N GLN A 7 9.42 -9.33 4.58
CA GLN A 7 10.64 -9.14 5.36
C GLN A 7 11.65 -10.28 5.20
N ARG A 8 11.24 -11.41 4.59
CA ARG A 8 12.16 -12.52 4.31
C ARG A 8 13.11 -12.15 3.16
N PRO A 9 14.34 -12.67 3.14
CA PRO A 9 15.26 -12.45 2.03
C PRO A 9 14.65 -12.95 0.72
N GLY A 10 14.59 -12.04 -0.27
CA GLY A 10 14.21 -12.38 -1.63
C GLY A 10 15.43 -12.61 -2.54
N THR A 11 15.15 -12.87 -3.81
CA THR A 11 16.16 -13.13 -4.83
C THR A 11 15.66 -12.74 -6.21
N GLY A 12 16.55 -12.33 -7.11
CA GLY A 12 16.23 -12.10 -8.52
C GLY A 12 16.35 -13.35 -9.41
N HIS A 13 16.73 -14.50 -8.83
CA HIS A 13 16.97 -15.77 -9.54
C HIS A 13 15.68 -16.47 -10.01
N TRP A 14 14.51 -15.95 -9.66
CA TRP A 14 13.26 -16.44 -10.22
C TRP A 14 13.20 -16.19 -11.72
N ARG A 15 13.84 -15.14 -12.25
CA ARG A 15 13.85 -14.78 -13.67
C ARG A 15 14.55 -15.85 -14.53
N LEU A 16 14.01 -16.08 -15.73
CA LEU A 16 14.67 -16.91 -16.74
C LEU A 16 15.90 -16.17 -17.29
N SER A 17 17.02 -16.87 -17.38
CA SER A 17 18.28 -16.38 -17.95
C SER A 17 18.67 -17.10 -19.25
N SER A 18 18.00 -18.20 -19.58
CA SER A 18 18.27 -18.99 -20.78
C SER A 18 16.97 -19.62 -21.29
N VAL A 19 16.51 -19.20 -22.46
CA VAL A 19 15.25 -19.67 -23.07
C VAL A 19 15.54 -20.12 -24.50
N SER A 20 14.99 -21.28 -24.87
CA SER A 20 14.99 -21.78 -26.25
C SER A 20 13.57 -21.78 -26.78
N LEU A 21 13.32 -21.14 -27.92
CA LEU A 21 12.02 -21.10 -28.58
C LEU A 21 12.00 -22.07 -29.77
N ASP A 22 10.85 -22.69 -29.99
CA ASP A 22 10.65 -23.63 -31.08
C ASP A 22 10.36 -22.94 -32.42
N ASP A 23 11.36 -22.92 -33.29
CA ASP A 23 11.23 -22.38 -34.65
C ASP A 23 10.46 -23.33 -35.59
N ALA A 24 10.30 -24.62 -35.26
CA ALA A 24 9.72 -25.63 -36.14
C ALA A 24 8.18 -25.55 -36.25
N THR A 25 7.50 -25.06 -35.22
CA THR A 25 6.03 -24.83 -35.23
C THR A 25 5.63 -23.50 -35.89
N GLY A 26 6.58 -22.79 -36.52
CA GLY A 26 6.32 -21.62 -37.38
C GLY A 26 6.07 -20.29 -36.65
N HIS A 27 5.88 -20.33 -35.32
CA HIS A 27 5.56 -19.13 -34.54
C HIS A 27 6.52 -18.83 -33.39
N GLY A 28 7.38 -19.76 -32.95
CA GLY A 28 8.38 -19.49 -31.90
C GLY A 28 7.76 -19.19 -30.53
N LEU A 29 6.65 -19.85 -30.16
CA LEU A 29 5.87 -19.51 -28.97
C LEU A 29 6.02 -20.50 -27.80
N ARG A 30 6.54 -21.71 -28.05
CA ARG A 30 6.77 -22.72 -27.00
C ARG A 30 8.27 -22.97 -26.80
N SER A 31 8.62 -23.60 -25.68
CA SER A 31 9.99 -24.05 -25.40
C SER A 31 10.06 -25.57 -25.44
N VAL A 32 10.29 -26.15 -26.63
CA VAL A 32 10.40 -27.62 -26.80
C VAL A 32 11.54 -28.20 -25.96
N ALA A 33 12.61 -27.43 -25.74
CA ALA A 33 13.74 -27.86 -24.93
C ALA A 33 13.26 -28.25 -23.52
N ILE A 34 12.46 -27.44 -22.85
CA ILE A 34 11.84 -27.80 -21.58
C ILE A 34 10.54 -27.02 -21.38
N GLU A 35 9.46 -27.73 -21.09
CA GLU A 35 8.15 -27.15 -20.81
C GLU A 35 7.32 -28.10 -19.95
N GLY A 36 6.32 -27.56 -19.25
CA GLY A 36 5.46 -28.37 -18.42
C GLY A 36 4.20 -27.65 -17.99
N TYR A 37 3.37 -28.37 -17.24
CA TYR A 37 2.15 -27.85 -16.64
C TYR A 37 1.90 -28.47 -15.27
N ALA A 38 1.11 -27.78 -14.46
CA ALA A 38 0.68 -28.24 -13.15
C ALA A 38 -0.67 -28.97 -13.28
N SER A 39 -0.86 -30.01 -12.47
CA SER A 39 -2.12 -30.75 -12.43
C SER A 39 -3.28 -29.93 -11.84
N LYS A 40 -2.98 -28.81 -11.16
CA LYS A 40 -3.94 -27.86 -10.57
C LYS A 40 -3.52 -26.43 -10.90
N THR A 41 -4.48 -25.54 -11.19
CA THR A 41 -4.24 -24.10 -11.35
C THR A 41 -4.06 -23.41 -10.01
N SER A 42 -4.81 -23.84 -8.99
CA SER A 42 -4.71 -23.37 -7.62
C SER A 42 -4.88 -24.50 -6.60
N LEU A 43 -4.41 -24.26 -5.38
CA LEU A 43 -4.51 -25.17 -4.23
C LEU A 43 -4.34 -24.42 -2.91
N TYR A 44 -4.65 -25.07 -1.79
CA TYR A 44 -4.34 -24.57 -0.45
C TYR A 44 -2.96 -25.05 0.03
N PRO A 45 -2.29 -24.29 0.91
CA PRO A 45 -1.16 -24.82 1.70
C PRO A 45 -1.57 -26.11 2.44
N GLY A 46 -0.66 -27.10 2.47
CA GLY A 46 -0.93 -28.44 2.99
C GLY A 46 -1.49 -29.43 1.96
N GLU A 47 -1.80 -28.99 0.75
CA GLU A 47 -2.16 -29.86 -0.38
C GLU A 47 -0.95 -30.12 -1.28
N SER A 48 -1.09 -31.08 -2.21
CA SER A 48 -0.06 -31.40 -3.19
C SER A 48 -0.42 -30.93 -4.61
N VAL A 49 0.63 -30.65 -5.40
CA VAL A 49 0.54 -30.37 -6.84
C VAL A 49 1.57 -31.19 -7.61
N ASP A 50 1.09 -31.91 -8.63
CA ASP A 50 1.95 -32.63 -9.57
C ASP A 50 2.40 -31.72 -10.73
N PHE A 51 3.67 -31.86 -11.11
CA PHE A 51 4.27 -31.25 -12.28
C PHE A 51 4.53 -32.31 -13.37
N HIS A 52 4.05 -32.00 -14.57
CA HIS A 52 4.22 -32.82 -15.76
C HIS A 52 5.19 -32.10 -16.70
N VAL A 53 6.35 -32.69 -16.96
CA VAL A 53 7.45 -32.03 -17.67
C VAL A 53 7.87 -32.84 -18.90
N SER A 54 8.13 -32.13 -19.99
CA SER A 54 8.76 -32.64 -21.20
C SER A 54 10.13 -32.00 -21.38
N THR A 55 11.11 -32.81 -21.72
CA THR A 55 12.44 -32.35 -22.14
C THR A 55 12.76 -32.98 -23.49
N SER A 56 12.95 -32.17 -24.54
CA SER A 56 13.23 -32.69 -25.89
C SER A 56 14.47 -32.03 -26.49
N PRO A 57 15.56 -32.78 -26.75
CA PRO A 57 15.77 -34.20 -26.43
C PRO A 57 15.72 -34.50 -24.93
N ALA A 58 15.58 -35.77 -24.56
CA ALA A 58 15.58 -36.24 -23.17
C ALA A 58 16.80 -35.71 -22.40
N ALA A 59 16.58 -35.15 -21.22
CA ALA A 59 17.63 -34.69 -20.32
C ALA A 59 17.12 -34.55 -18.89
N ASP A 60 18.05 -34.66 -17.95
CA ASP A 60 17.79 -34.35 -16.55
C ASP A 60 17.42 -32.87 -16.37
N PHE A 61 16.58 -32.60 -15.38
CA PHE A 61 16.17 -31.24 -15.03
C PHE A 61 15.94 -31.06 -13.53
N THR A 62 15.96 -29.80 -13.10
CA THR A 62 15.61 -29.39 -11.73
C THR A 62 14.41 -28.45 -11.74
N ILE A 63 13.73 -28.35 -10.60
CA ILE A 63 12.63 -27.40 -10.39
C ILE A 63 12.97 -26.51 -9.19
N GLU A 64 13.07 -25.21 -9.41
CA GLU A 64 13.14 -24.21 -8.33
C GLU A 64 11.78 -23.51 -8.20
N VAL A 65 11.14 -23.61 -7.04
CA VAL A 65 9.81 -23.03 -6.82
C VAL A 65 9.97 -21.68 -6.13
N PHE A 66 9.46 -20.62 -6.75
CA PHE A 66 9.50 -19.26 -6.23
C PHE A 66 8.10 -18.74 -5.93
N ARG A 67 7.92 -18.04 -4.80
CA ARG A 67 6.76 -17.18 -4.59
C ARG A 67 7.10 -15.79 -5.13
N THR A 68 6.29 -15.26 -6.03
CA THR A 68 6.42 -13.88 -6.51
C THR A 68 5.95 -12.89 -5.45
N GLY A 69 6.51 -11.67 -5.42
CA GLY A 69 6.20 -10.68 -4.39
C GLY A 69 7.20 -9.52 -4.35
N TYR A 70 7.15 -8.67 -3.33
CA TYR A 70 8.03 -7.50 -3.24
C TYR A 70 9.47 -7.88 -2.79
N TYR A 71 9.60 -8.53 -1.62
CA TYR A 71 10.84 -9.00 -1.00
C TYR A 71 12.03 -8.04 -1.11
N GLY A 72 11.90 -6.84 -0.53
CA GLY A 72 12.95 -5.82 -0.58
C GLY A 72 13.28 -5.33 -1.99
N GLY A 73 12.39 -5.56 -2.96
CA GLY A 73 12.53 -5.15 -4.35
C GLY A 73 13.11 -6.20 -5.29
N THR A 74 13.28 -7.44 -4.85
CA THR A 74 13.88 -8.52 -5.65
C THR A 74 12.87 -9.29 -6.52
N GLY A 75 11.57 -9.16 -6.25
CA GLY A 75 10.49 -9.72 -7.07
C GLY A 75 10.07 -11.15 -6.73
N GLY A 76 10.82 -11.86 -5.88
CA GLY A 76 10.42 -13.20 -5.47
C GLY A 76 11.32 -13.81 -4.41
N ARG A 77 10.84 -14.89 -3.79
CA ARG A 77 11.58 -15.68 -2.81
C ARG A 77 11.63 -17.13 -3.26
N LEU A 78 12.81 -17.75 -3.15
CA LEU A 78 12.95 -19.19 -3.32
C LEU A 78 12.27 -19.91 -2.16
N MET A 79 11.34 -20.81 -2.49
CA MET A 79 10.54 -21.55 -1.53
C MET A 79 11.11 -22.96 -1.31
N THR A 80 11.47 -23.64 -2.39
CA THR A 80 12.12 -24.95 -2.34
C THR A 80 12.79 -25.28 -3.67
N ARG A 81 13.61 -26.34 -3.67
CA ARG A 81 14.20 -26.96 -4.85
C ARG A 81 13.83 -28.43 -4.89
N LEU A 82 13.48 -28.93 -6.07
CA LEU A 82 13.14 -30.33 -6.32
C LEU A 82 14.06 -30.90 -7.41
N GLY A 83 14.34 -32.19 -7.32
CA GLY A 83 15.15 -32.94 -8.28
C GLY A 83 16.62 -33.10 -7.86
N SER A 84 17.52 -33.50 -8.76
CA SER A 84 17.29 -33.70 -10.21
C SER A 84 16.27 -34.80 -10.55
N PHE A 85 15.58 -34.65 -11.67
CA PHE A 85 14.66 -35.64 -12.24
C PHE A 85 15.11 -36.03 -13.64
N ALA A 86 14.98 -37.32 -14.00
CA ALA A 86 15.14 -37.76 -15.37
C ALA A 86 13.98 -37.22 -16.23
N GLY A 87 14.30 -36.46 -17.28
CA GLY A 87 13.32 -35.93 -18.22
C GLY A 87 13.33 -36.70 -19.54
N GLU A 88 12.15 -36.86 -20.13
CA GLU A 88 11.95 -37.50 -21.42
C GLU A 88 11.16 -36.59 -22.36
N ALA A 89 11.28 -36.83 -23.66
CA ALA A 89 10.47 -36.13 -24.65
C ALA A 89 9.05 -36.66 -24.59
N GLN A 90 8.10 -35.80 -24.23
CA GLN A 90 6.68 -36.15 -24.18
C GLN A 90 5.95 -35.75 -25.46
N PRO A 91 4.97 -36.54 -25.92
CA PRO A 91 4.28 -36.27 -27.18
C PRO A 91 3.42 -35.01 -27.09
N THR A 92 3.40 -34.22 -28.17
CA THR A 92 2.34 -33.23 -28.37
C THR A 92 1.06 -33.99 -28.75
N PRO A 93 -0.01 -33.99 -27.94
CA PRO A 93 -1.20 -34.78 -28.20
C PRO A 93 -1.88 -34.31 -29.50
N PRO A 94 -2.55 -35.20 -30.26
CA PRO A 94 -3.31 -34.79 -31.44
C PRO A 94 -4.44 -33.81 -31.07
N SER A 95 -4.93 -33.08 -32.07
CA SER A 95 -6.04 -32.15 -31.89
C SER A 95 -7.35 -32.94 -31.79
N GLY A 96 -8.08 -32.76 -30.68
CA GLY A 96 -9.36 -33.42 -30.42
C GLY A 96 -10.57 -32.65 -30.97
N GLU A 97 -11.77 -33.03 -30.50
CA GLU A 97 -13.00 -32.29 -30.79
C GLU A 97 -12.87 -30.82 -30.31
N GLY A 98 -13.34 -29.89 -31.14
CA GLY A 98 -13.17 -28.46 -30.86
C GLY A 98 -11.71 -28.01 -30.79
N ARG A 99 -10.79 -28.77 -31.42
CA ARG A 99 -9.34 -28.51 -31.45
C ARG A 99 -8.65 -28.54 -30.08
N VAL A 100 -9.30 -29.11 -29.07
CA VAL A 100 -8.71 -29.20 -27.73
C VAL A 100 -7.45 -30.09 -27.77
N ARG A 101 -6.45 -29.71 -26.97
CA ARG A 101 -5.28 -30.55 -26.71
C ARG A 101 -5.13 -30.74 -25.21
N GLU A 102 -5.13 -32.00 -24.80
CA GLU A 102 -4.95 -32.43 -23.42
C GLU A 102 -3.75 -33.36 -23.36
N CYS A 103 -2.73 -32.97 -22.61
CA CYS A 103 -1.58 -33.82 -22.37
C CYS A 103 -1.96 -34.94 -21.40
N ALA A 104 -1.44 -36.14 -21.66
CA ALA A 104 -1.47 -37.28 -20.75
C ALA A 104 -0.04 -37.64 -20.30
N TRP A 105 0.79 -36.61 -20.11
CA TRP A 105 2.18 -36.81 -19.70
C TRP A 105 2.24 -37.40 -18.29
N PRO A 106 3.16 -38.34 -17.99
CA PRO A 106 3.32 -38.87 -16.65
C PRO A 106 3.71 -37.76 -15.66
N VAL A 107 3.43 -37.99 -14.37
CA VAL A 107 3.92 -37.10 -13.31
C VAL A 107 5.44 -37.20 -13.25
N SER A 108 6.13 -36.06 -13.41
CA SER A 108 7.59 -36.00 -13.32
C SER A 108 8.06 -35.66 -11.90
N ALA A 109 7.28 -34.86 -11.17
CA ALA A 109 7.55 -34.47 -9.80
C ALA A 109 6.25 -34.10 -9.07
N THR A 110 6.21 -34.33 -7.75
CA THR A 110 5.11 -33.87 -6.88
C THR A 110 5.69 -32.92 -5.83
N LEU A 111 5.04 -31.77 -5.64
CA LEU A 111 5.31 -30.85 -4.55
C LEU A 111 4.23 -31.00 -3.48
N GLU A 112 4.62 -31.51 -2.31
CA GLU A 112 3.85 -31.38 -1.08
C GLU A 112 4.03 -29.97 -0.54
N VAL A 113 3.00 -29.13 -0.62
CA VAL A 113 3.09 -27.73 -0.20
C VAL A 113 3.02 -27.65 1.32
N PRO A 114 4.06 -27.16 2.02
CA PRO A 114 4.00 -26.96 3.46
C PRO A 114 2.84 -26.06 3.87
N GLY A 115 2.19 -26.39 4.99
CA GLY A 115 1.00 -25.67 5.47
C GLY A 115 1.25 -24.20 5.86
N ASP A 116 2.50 -23.82 6.07
CA ASP A 116 2.93 -22.45 6.40
C ASP A 116 3.30 -21.60 5.17
N TRP A 117 3.19 -22.16 3.96
CA TRP A 117 3.43 -21.37 2.75
C TRP A 117 2.35 -20.29 2.58
N PRO A 118 2.73 -19.03 2.35
CA PRO A 118 1.77 -17.95 2.24
C PRO A 118 1.04 -17.98 0.90
N SER A 119 -0.20 -17.47 0.88
CA SER A 119 -0.94 -17.25 -0.37
C SER A 119 -0.12 -16.37 -1.34
N GLY A 120 -0.21 -16.65 -2.63
CA GLY A 120 0.62 -16.00 -3.64
C GLY A 120 0.53 -16.66 -5.01
N VAL A 121 1.15 -16.03 -5.99
CA VAL A 121 1.42 -16.63 -7.30
C VAL A 121 2.83 -17.22 -7.30
N TYR A 122 2.92 -18.49 -7.68
CA TYR A 122 4.13 -19.29 -7.62
C TYR A 122 4.61 -19.66 -9.03
N LEU A 123 5.92 -19.58 -9.23
CA LEU A 123 6.61 -19.98 -10.44
C LEU A 123 7.54 -21.15 -10.11
N ALA A 124 7.21 -22.34 -10.62
CA ALA A 124 8.14 -23.46 -10.68
C ALA A 124 9.01 -23.30 -11.92
N LYS A 125 10.23 -22.77 -11.72
CA LYS A 125 11.23 -22.59 -12.78
C LYS A 125 11.90 -23.92 -13.06
N LEU A 126 11.67 -24.45 -14.25
CA LEU A 126 12.34 -25.63 -14.77
C LEU A 126 13.72 -25.24 -15.30
N THR A 127 14.75 -26.03 -15.04
CA THR A 127 16.09 -25.83 -15.63
C THR A 127 16.66 -27.17 -16.07
N ARG A 128 16.96 -27.30 -17.37
CA ARG A 128 17.68 -28.45 -17.92
C ARG A 128 19.11 -28.50 -17.42
N ALA A 129 19.59 -29.69 -17.09
CA ALA A 129 20.93 -29.89 -16.56
C ALA A 129 22.04 -29.76 -17.62
N ASP A 130 21.76 -30.12 -18.88
CA ASP A 130 22.75 -30.23 -19.96
C ASP A 130 23.14 -28.88 -20.59
N ASN A 131 22.18 -27.99 -20.79
CA ASN A 131 22.36 -26.70 -21.48
C ASN A 131 21.79 -25.51 -20.70
N GLY A 132 21.13 -25.74 -19.57
CA GLY A 132 20.58 -24.69 -18.73
C GLY A 132 19.36 -23.99 -19.31
N PHE A 133 18.70 -24.48 -20.37
CA PHE A 133 17.44 -23.88 -20.84
C PHE A 133 16.34 -23.99 -19.79
N GLN A 134 15.45 -22.99 -19.78
CA GLN A 134 14.47 -22.79 -18.73
C GLN A 134 13.10 -22.41 -19.28
N SER A 135 12.08 -22.72 -18.49
CA SER A 135 10.69 -22.27 -18.64
C SER A 135 9.98 -22.33 -17.29
N TYR A 136 8.79 -21.73 -17.18
CA TYR A 136 7.99 -21.82 -15.95
C TYR A 136 6.85 -22.84 -16.04
N ILE A 137 6.44 -23.32 -14.88
CA ILE A 137 5.08 -23.75 -14.59
C ILE A 137 4.51 -22.79 -13.53
N ILE A 138 3.34 -22.19 -13.79
CA ILE A 138 2.67 -21.27 -12.88
C ILE A 138 1.53 -21.97 -12.12
N PHE A 139 1.37 -21.64 -10.84
CA PHE A 139 0.22 -22.05 -10.01
C PHE A 139 -0.03 -21.04 -8.88
N VAL A 140 -1.21 -21.09 -8.26
CA VAL A 140 -1.65 -20.13 -7.24
C VAL A 140 -1.87 -20.84 -5.90
N LEU A 141 -1.33 -20.29 -4.80
CA LEU A 141 -1.73 -20.72 -3.46
C LEU A 141 -2.78 -19.78 -2.89
N LYS A 142 -3.90 -20.37 -2.47
CA LYS A 142 -4.98 -19.69 -1.75
C LYS A 142 -4.64 -19.43 -0.29
N SER A 143 -5.46 -18.63 0.38
CA SER A 143 -5.40 -18.43 1.84
C SER A 143 -6.64 -18.98 2.52
N ARG A 144 -6.45 -19.69 3.65
CA ARG A 144 -7.55 -19.95 4.60
C ARG A 144 -7.74 -18.80 5.59
N GLU A 145 -6.73 -17.95 5.77
CA GLU A 145 -6.78 -16.79 6.65
C GLU A 145 -7.52 -15.61 5.99
N PRO A 146 -8.27 -14.81 6.76
CA PRO A 146 -8.84 -13.56 6.27
C PRO A 146 -7.77 -12.58 5.77
N ALA A 147 -7.98 -11.99 4.60
CA ALA A 147 -7.16 -10.96 4.00
C ALA A 147 -7.92 -9.63 3.90
N ALA A 148 -7.21 -8.53 3.68
CA ALA A 148 -7.85 -7.26 3.33
C ALA A 148 -8.33 -7.31 1.87
N ILE A 149 -7.47 -7.83 0.99
CA ILE A 149 -7.65 -7.83 -0.46
C ILE A 149 -7.63 -9.26 -0.98
N LEU A 150 -8.60 -9.61 -1.84
CA LEU A 150 -8.57 -10.80 -2.67
C LEU A 150 -8.16 -10.40 -4.09
N PHE A 151 -6.97 -10.85 -4.50
CA PHE A 151 -6.43 -10.66 -5.84
C PHE A 151 -6.80 -11.88 -6.70
N GLN A 152 -7.70 -11.68 -7.66
CA GLN A 152 -8.00 -12.71 -8.65
C GLN A 152 -7.01 -12.60 -9.81
N VAL A 153 -6.34 -13.70 -10.13
CA VAL A 153 -5.58 -13.82 -11.38
C VAL A 153 -6.51 -14.21 -12.53
N SER A 154 -6.18 -13.78 -13.75
CA SER A 154 -7.05 -13.97 -14.92
C SER A 154 -6.75 -15.28 -15.69
N ASP A 155 -6.66 -16.41 -14.99
CA ASP A 155 -6.18 -17.68 -15.55
C ASP A 155 -7.05 -18.28 -16.67
N LEU A 156 -8.35 -18.00 -16.67
CA LEU A 156 -9.23 -18.30 -17.80
C LEU A 156 -8.79 -17.51 -19.04
N THR A 157 -8.50 -16.22 -18.90
CA THR A 157 -7.98 -15.42 -20.03
C THR A 157 -6.59 -15.88 -20.45
N TRP A 158 -5.68 -16.18 -19.51
CA TRP A 158 -4.36 -16.70 -19.84
C TRP A 158 -4.48 -17.93 -20.73
N GLN A 159 -5.43 -18.82 -20.40
CA GLN A 159 -5.63 -20.06 -21.13
C GLN A 159 -6.37 -19.86 -22.46
N SER A 160 -7.31 -18.92 -22.54
CA SER A 160 -7.97 -18.52 -23.80
C SER A 160 -6.99 -18.03 -24.85
N TYR A 161 -5.94 -17.33 -24.44
CA TYR A 161 -4.87 -16.83 -25.32
C TYR A 161 -3.67 -17.76 -25.43
N ASN A 162 -3.65 -18.87 -24.69
CA ASN A 162 -2.55 -19.82 -24.72
C ASN A 162 -2.54 -20.56 -26.06
N LYS A 163 -1.57 -20.19 -26.92
CA LYS A 163 -1.42 -20.76 -28.26
C LYS A 163 -0.74 -22.12 -28.27
N TRP A 164 -0.33 -22.69 -27.13
CA TRP A 164 0.42 -23.96 -27.10
C TRP A 164 -0.26 -25.07 -27.92
N PRO A 165 0.48 -25.80 -28.80
CA PRO A 165 1.93 -25.77 -28.99
C PRO A 165 2.45 -24.69 -29.96
N GLY A 166 1.59 -23.82 -30.50
CA GLY A 166 2.01 -22.67 -31.31
C GLY A 166 0.86 -21.91 -31.97
N LYS A 167 -0.29 -22.57 -32.22
CA LYS A 167 -1.46 -22.00 -32.90
C LYS A 167 -2.81 -22.57 -32.44
N ASP A 168 -2.91 -22.99 -31.17
CA ASP A 168 -4.12 -23.66 -30.64
C ASP A 168 -4.69 -22.94 -29.40
N SER A 169 -5.04 -21.67 -29.58
CA SER A 169 -5.82 -20.87 -28.62
C SER A 169 -7.30 -20.78 -29.04
N LEU A 170 -8.15 -20.13 -28.23
CA LEU A 170 -9.52 -19.83 -28.64
C LEU A 170 -9.60 -18.85 -29.83
N TYR A 171 -8.48 -18.20 -30.14
CA TYR A 171 -8.37 -17.23 -31.23
C TYR A 171 -7.75 -17.79 -32.50
N ASP A 172 -7.61 -19.12 -32.61
CA ASP A 172 -7.04 -19.82 -33.76
C ASP A 172 -8.02 -20.85 -34.34
N ASP A 173 -8.23 -20.85 -35.65
CA ASP A 173 -9.00 -21.88 -36.37
C ASP A 173 -8.13 -23.00 -36.95
N GLY A 174 -6.81 -22.88 -36.79
CA GLY A 174 -5.80 -23.80 -37.31
C GLY A 174 -5.39 -23.66 -38.75
N GLY A 175 -5.90 -22.63 -39.45
CA GLY A 175 -5.37 -22.27 -40.76
C GLY A 175 -3.89 -21.91 -40.71
N GLU A 176 -3.20 -22.00 -41.85
CA GLU A 176 -1.88 -21.41 -42.00
C GLU A 176 -2.04 -19.89 -42.05
N ARG A 177 -1.73 -19.22 -40.94
CA ARG A 177 -1.81 -17.76 -40.81
C ARG A 177 -0.41 -17.19 -40.68
N ASP A 178 -0.23 -15.95 -41.14
CA ASP A 178 1.06 -15.28 -41.06
C ASP A 178 1.53 -15.11 -39.60
N ARG A 179 2.79 -14.68 -39.42
CA ARG A 179 3.40 -14.55 -38.09
C ARG A 179 2.69 -13.53 -37.17
N PHE A 180 1.76 -12.74 -37.70
CA PHE A 180 1.10 -11.61 -37.03
C PHE A 180 -0.40 -11.80 -36.79
N ASN A 181 -0.98 -12.93 -37.20
CA ASN A 181 -2.38 -13.28 -36.97
C ASN A 181 -3.33 -12.13 -37.36
N GLN A 182 -3.23 -11.66 -38.61
CA GLN A 182 -3.97 -10.47 -39.13
C GLN A 182 -5.50 -10.54 -38.99
N TYR A 183 -6.07 -11.72 -38.70
CA TYR A 183 -7.45 -11.89 -38.28
C TYR A 183 -7.49 -12.85 -37.09
N LEU A 184 -8.33 -12.59 -36.08
CA LEU A 184 -8.53 -13.47 -34.93
C LEU A 184 -9.73 -14.37 -35.20
N TYR A 185 -9.60 -15.70 -35.05
CA TYR A 185 -10.78 -16.58 -35.05
C TYR A 185 -11.63 -16.27 -33.82
N THR A 186 -12.96 -16.25 -33.99
CA THR A 186 -13.86 -15.96 -32.88
C THR A 186 -15.10 -16.84 -32.79
N GLY A 187 -15.13 -17.94 -33.55
CA GLY A 187 -16.22 -18.89 -33.52
C GLY A 187 -16.22 -19.79 -32.28
N PRO A 188 -17.30 -20.59 -32.10
CA PRO A 188 -17.50 -21.43 -30.91
C PRO A 188 -16.78 -22.78 -30.98
N ASP A 189 -16.15 -23.13 -32.10
CA ASP A 189 -15.64 -24.47 -32.38
C ASP A 189 -14.20 -24.69 -31.87
N THR A 190 -13.72 -23.81 -30.99
CA THR A 190 -12.42 -23.92 -30.34
C THR A 190 -12.57 -24.13 -28.84
N ARG A 191 -11.74 -25.01 -28.30
CA ARG A 191 -11.62 -25.30 -26.87
C ARG A 191 -10.16 -25.34 -26.46
N VAL A 192 -9.91 -24.99 -25.22
CA VAL A 192 -8.60 -25.03 -24.57
C VAL A 192 -8.69 -25.85 -23.28
N SER A 193 -7.58 -26.48 -22.88
CA SER A 193 -7.50 -27.25 -21.64
C SER A 193 -6.36 -26.77 -20.77
N PHE A 194 -6.54 -26.70 -19.44
CA PHE A 194 -5.46 -26.46 -18.49
C PHE A 194 -4.46 -27.62 -18.37
N ASP A 195 -4.75 -28.79 -18.93
CA ASP A 195 -3.85 -29.96 -18.95
C ASP A 195 -2.80 -29.85 -20.07
N ARG A 196 -2.16 -28.69 -20.18
CA ARG A 196 -1.10 -28.42 -21.17
C ARG A 196 -0.22 -27.23 -20.75
N PRO A 197 1.03 -27.13 -21.24
CA PRO A 197 1.91 -25.99 -20.94
C PRO A 197 1.36 -24.64 -21.39
N TYR A 198 1.84 -23.57 -20.74
CA TYR A 198 1.63 -22.20 -21.22
C TYR A 198 2.70 -21.79 -22.22
N ALA A 199 2.28 -21.46 -23.44
CA ALA A 199 3.13 -20.79 -24.41
C ALA A 199 3.42 -19.34 -23.98
N MET A 200 4.39 -18.70 -24.63
CA MET A 200 4.63 -17.26 -24.53
C MET A 200 3.38 -16.48 -24.93
N TYR A 201 2.96 -15.56 -24.06
CA TYR A 201 1.80 -14.70 -24.33
C TYR A 201 2.13 -13.68 -25.44
N ALA A 202 1.75 -13.98 -26.68
CA ALA A 202 2.16 -13.20 -27.85
C ALA A 202 1.14 -12.13 -28.31
N GLN A 203 0.02 -11.96 -27.60
CA GLN A 203 -1.05 -11.06 -28.03
C GLN A 203 -0.65 -9.58 -27.93
N LEU A 204 0.13 -9.22 -26.91
CA LEU A 204 0.61 -7.85 -26.70
C LEU A 204 2.06 -7.70 -27.16
N GLN A 205 2.95 -8.53 -26.60
CA GLN A 205 4.38 -8.48 -26.86
C GLN A 205 4.99 -9.87 -26.67
N ARG A 206 6.00 -10.19 -27.47
CA ARG A 206 6.76 -11.44 -27.34
C ARG A 206 7.92 -11.22 -26.37
N VAL A 207 7.82 -11.77 -25.16
CA VAL A 207 8.86 -11.74 -24.12
C VAL A 207 9.21 -13.18 -23.75
N ALA A 208 10.33 -13.67 -24.28
CA ALA A 208 10.72 -15.08 -24.15
C ALA A 208 10.92 -15.48 -22.68
N GLU A 209 11.42 -14.55 -21.87
CA GLU A 209 11.70 -14.70 -20.44
C GLU A 209 10.43 -14.93 -19.59
N PHE A 210 9.24 -14.77 -20.17
CA PHE A 210 7.95 -14.98 -19.50
C PHE A 210 7.27 -16.29 -19.91
N ILE A 211 7.91 -17.12 -20.72
CA ILE A 211 7.34 -18.39 -21.18
C ILE A 211 6.95 -19.30 -20.02
N GLY A 212 5.71 -19.83 -20.05
CA GLY A 212 5.18 -20.66 -18.98
C GLY A 212 4.49 -19.90 -17.83
N SER A 213 4.54 -18.57 -17.81
CA SER A 213 3.94 -17.74 -16.74
C SER A 213 2.49 -17.28 -17.01
N GLY A 214 1.85 -17.79 -18.07
CA GLY A 214 0.62 -17.21 -18.58
C GLY A 214 0.85 -15.76 -19.03
N SER A 215 -0.06 -14.84 -18.70
CA SER A 215 0.17 -13.40 -18.85
C SER A 215 0.53 -12.70 -17.55
N PHE A 216 0.67 -13.43 -16.42
CA PHE A 216 0.86 -12.86 -15.09
C PHE A 216 2.02 -11.86 -15.01
N LEU A 217 3.22 -12.30 -15.42
CA LEU A 217 4.43 -11.48 -15.34
C LEU A 217 4.34 -10.19 -16.19
N LEU A 218 3.62 -10.27 -17.32
CA LEU A 218 3.48 -9.13 -18.22
C LEU A 218 2.43 -8.12 -17.73
N THR A 219 1.28 -8.59 -17.24
CA THR A 219 0.09 -7.73 -17.06
C THR A 219 -0.35 -7.55 -15.61
N GLU A 220 -0.11 -8.52 -14.73
CA GLU A 220 -0.69 -8.55 -13.38
C GLU A 220 0.34 -8.37 -12.27
N PHE A 221 1.56 -8.87 -12.47
CA PHE A 221 2.63 -8.80 -11.48
C PHE A 221 2.98 -7.37 -11.01
N PRO A 222 2.94 -6.32 -11.86
CA PRO A 222 3.09 -4.94 -11.41
C PRO A 222 2.15 -4.52 -10.28
N LEU A 223 0.86 -4.89 -10.34
CA LEU A 223 -0.10 -4.58 -9.29
C LEU A 223 0.19 -5.42 -8.04
N ALA A 224 0.41 -6.72 -8.19
CA ALA A 224 0.71 -7.61 -7.05
C ALA A 224 1.95 -7.14 -6.29
N TYR A 225 3.04 -6.85 -7.00
CA TYR A 225 4.28 -6.32 -6.44
C TYR A 225 4.06 -4.98 -5.73
N TRP A 226 3.29 -4.07 -6.33
CA TRP A 226 2.99 -2.79 -5.69
C TRP A 226 2.18 -2.98 -4.40
N LEU A 227 1.10 -3.75 -4.43
CA LEU A 227 0.29 -4.00 -3.24
C LEU A 227 1.10 -4.62 -2.09
N GLU A 228 2.00 -5.55 -2.40
CA GLU A 228 2.89 -6.14 -1.40
C GLU A 228 3.93 -5.14 -0.87
N LYS A 229 4.49 -4.28 -1.74
CA LYS A 229 5.39 -3.19 -1.34
C LYS A 229 4.72 -2.22 -0.37
N GLU A 230 3.45 -1.91 -0.60
CA GLU A 230 2.64 -1.04 0.26
C GLU A 230 2.19 -1.73 1.56
N GLY A 231 2.55 -3.01 1.77
CA GLY A 231 2.28 -3.73 3.01
C GLY A 231 0.84 -4.24 3.17
N TYR A 232 0.02 -4.23 2.11
CA TYR A 232 -1.35 -4.77 2.19
C TYR A 232 -1.34 -6.27 2.48
N HIS A 233 -2.33 -6.73 3.26
CA HIS A 233 -2.57 -8.16 3.43
C HIS A 233 -3.43 -8.70 2.28
N ILE A 234 -2.81 -9.53 1.43
CA ILE A 234 -3.38 -10.01 0.17
C ILE A 234 -3.53 -11.52 0.21
N ALA A 235 -4.71 -12.02 -0.16
CA ALA A 235 -4.92 -13.39 -0.58
C ALA A 235 -5.05 -13.44 -2.11
N TYR A 236 -4.60 -14.53 -2.71
CA TYR A 236 -4.66 -14.76 -4.16
C TYR A 236 -5.61 -15.91 -4.47
N CYS A 237 -6.32 -15.81 -5.59
CA CYS A 237 -7.12 -16.90 -6.14
C CYS A 237 -7.09 -16.91 -7.67
N SER A 238 -7.41 -18.05 -8.27
CA SER A 238 -7.72 -18.16 -9.70
C SER A 238 -9.13 -17.66 -10.02
N ASN A 239 -9.47 -17.46 -11.30
CA ASN A 239 -10.87 -17.29 -11.71
C ASN A 239 -11.70 -18.53 -11.34
N LEU A 240 -11.13 -19.74 -11.49
CA LEU A 240 -11.83 -20.98 -11.20
C LEU A 240 -12.23 -21.12 -9.73
N ASP A 241 -11.44 -20.54 -8.82
CA ASP A 241 -11.73 -20.60 -7.38
C ASP A 241 -13.02 -19.87 -7.02
N THR A 242 -13.38 -18.77 -7.71
CA THR A 242 -14.64 -18.07 -7.43
C THR A 242 -15.87 -18.85 -7.88
N LEU A 243 -15.69 -19.90 -8.69
CA LEU A 243 -16.73 -20.89 -9.01
C LEU A 243 -16.68 -22.11 -8.10
N LEU A 244 -15.53 -22.78 -8.03
CA LEU A 244 -15.37 -24.11 -7.41
C LEU A 244 -15.27 -24.04 -5.88
N ASP A 245 -14.83 -22.90 -5.34
CA ASP A 245 -14.65 -22.66 -3.93
C ASP A 245 -15.05 -21.21 -3.58
N PRO A 246 -16.34 -20.85 -3.70
CA PRO A 246 -16.79 -19.48 -3.49
C PRO A 246 -16.52 -18.94 -2.08
N SER A 247 -16.15 -19.81 -1.12
CA SER A 247 -15.73 -19.40 0.22
C SER A 247 -14.50 -18.49 0.23
N VAL A 248 -13.71 -18.45 -0.86
CA VAL A 248 -12.61 -17.48 -1.00
C VAL A 248 -13.10 -16.04 -0.97
N LEU A 249 -14.32 -15.77 -1.45
CA LEU A 249 -14.93 -14.44 -1.49
C LEU A 249 -15.34 -13.94 -0.11
N ASP A 250 -15.53 -14.84 0.86
CA ASP A 250 -15.88 -14.48 2.24
C ASP A 250 -14.66 -14.09 3.09
N ARG A 251 -13.45 -14.23 2.53
CA ARG A 251 -12.18 -14.02 3.24
C ARG A 251 -11.58 -12.64 3.04
N ALA A 252 -12.21 -11.77 2.25
CA ALA A 252 -11.68 -10.45 1.97
C ALA A 252 -12.76 -9.36 1.99
N LYS A 253 -12.31 -8.11 2.12
CA LYS A 253 -13.18 -6.93 2.07
C LYS A 253 -13.21 -6.28 0.69
N LEU A 254 -12.13 -6.44 -0.07
CA LEU A 254 -11.96 -5.88 -1.42
C LEU A 254 -11.57 -6.98 -2.40
N PHE A 255 -12.34 -7.13 -3.46
CA PHE A 255 -12.02 -7.99 -4.61
C PHE A 255 -11.40 -7.18 -5.74
N LEU A 256 -10.33 -7.71 -6.36
CA LEU A 256 -9.67 -7.11 -7.51
C LEU A 256 -9.80 -8.00 -8.75
N SER A 257 -10.41 -7.44 -9.80
CA SER A 257 -10.29 -7.92 -11.19
C SER A 257 -9.16 -7.14 -11.86
N VAL A 258 -8.14 -7.83 -12.38
CA VAL A 258 -6.86 -7.20 -12.72
C VAL A 258 -6.52 -7.37 -14.20
N ALA A 259 -6.08 -6.29 -14.84
CA ALA A 259 -5.60 -6.26 -16.22
C ALA A 259 -6.62 -6.78 -17.26
N HIS A 260 -6.60 -8.08 -17.60
CA HIS A 260 -7.36 -8.63 -18.74
C HIS A 260 -8.26 -9.79 -18.32
N ASP A 261 -9.30 -9.48 -17.56
CA ASP A 261 -10.20 -10.48 -16.98
C ASP A 261 -11.41 -10.78 -17.88
N GLU A 262 -11.14 -11.12 -19.16
CA GLU A 262 -12.10 -11.22 -20.26
C GLU A 262 -13.10 -12.40 -20.12
N TYR A 263 -12.65 -13.55 -19.64
CA TYR A 263 -13.40 -14.80 -19.66
C TYR A 263 -13.87 -15.24 -18.27
N TRP A 264 -15.16 -15.51 -18.14
CA TRP A 264 -15.78 -15.84 -16.85
C TRP A 264 -16.76 -16.99 -16.96
N ALA A 265 -16.80 -17.88 -15.96
CA ALA A 265 -17.92 -18.79 -15.81
C ALA A 265 -19.13 -18.04 -15.25
N GLU A 266 -20.34 -18.33 -15.73
CA GLU A 266 -21.55 -17.64 -15.27
C GLU A 266 -21.74 -17.77 -13.74
N GLY A 267 -21.46 -18.96 -13.18
CA GLY A 267 -21.51 -19.19 -11.73
C GLY A 267 -20.48 -18.38 -10.95
N ALA A 268 -19.26 -18.20 -11.47
CA ALA A 268 -18.24 -17.35 -10.85
C ALA A 268 -18.72 -15.89 -10.77
N PHE A 269 -19.25 -15.38 -11.88
CA PHE A 269 -19.85 -14.06 -11.95
C PHE A 269 -20.97 -13.88 -10.90
N LYS A 270 -21.90 -14.85 -10.81
CA LYS A 270 -22.99 -14.83 -9.83
C LYS A 270 -22.48 -14.84 -8.38
N ASN A 271 -21.44 -15.63 -8.09
CA ASN A 271 -20.84 -15.70 -6.76
C ASN A 271 -20.18 -14.38 -6.37
N VAL A 272 -19.43 -13.75 -7.30
CA VAL A 272 -18.80 -12.45 -7.08
C VAL A 272 -19.88 -11.37 -6.89
N ALA A 273 -20.93 -11.35 -7.70
CA ALA A 273 -22.07 -10.43 -7.52
C ALA A 273 -22.76 -10.63 -6.16
N ALA A 274 -22.97 -11.87 -5.73
CA ALA A 274 -23.51 -12.15 -4.41
C ALA A 274 -22.58 -11.65 -3.27
N ALA A 275 -21.26 -11.71 -3.46
CA ALA A 275 -20.30 -11.18 -2.49
C ALA A 275 -20.32 -9.64 -2.44
N ARG A 276 -20.47 -8.95 -3.58
CA ARG A 276 -20.77 -7.49 -3.62
C ARG A 276 -21.99 -7.17 -2.77
N ASP A 277 -23.08 -7.91 -2.98
CA ASP A 277 -24.36 -7.68 -2.29
C ASP A 277 -24.27 -7.95 -0.78
N ARG A 278 -23.29 -8.76 -0.35
CA ARG A 278 -22.97 -8.96 1.06
C ARG A 278 -22.07 -7.87 1.65
N GLY A 279 -21.61 -6.90 0.87
CA GLY A 279 -20.81 -5.76 1.30
C GLY A 279 -19.33 -5.82 0.94
N MET A 280 -18.92 -6.70 0.00
CA MET A 280 -17.55 -6.71 -0.50
C MET A 280 -17.34 -5.59 -1.53
N SER A 281 -16.37 -4.72 -1.28
CA SER A 281 -15.95 -3.70 -2.23
C SER A 281 -15.23 -4.32 -3.44
N MET A 282 -15.20 -3.62 -4.57
CA MET A 282 -14.66 -4.14 -5.82
C MET A 282 -13.83 -3.11 -6.58
N ALA A 283 -12.68 -3.54 -7.11
CA ALA A 283 -11.94 -2.77 -8.09
C ALA A 283 -11.78 -3.57 -9.39
N PHE A 284 -12.27 -3.00 -10.48
CA PHE A 284 -12.01 -3.44 -11.84
C PHE A 284 -10.86 -2.59 -12.38
N LEU A 285 -9.65 -3.06 -12.12
CA LEU A 285 -8.40 -2.47 -12.59
C LEU A 285 -7.99 -3.12 -13.92
N SER A 286 -8.99 -3.25 -14.80
CA SER A 286 -8.97 -4.04 -16.02
C SER A 286 -9.69 -3.35 -17.16
N GLY A 287 -9.49 -3.88 -18.37
CA GLY A 287 -10.28 -3.59 -19.56
C GLY A 287 -10.84 -4.89 -20.13
N ASN A 288 -11.92 -4.77 -20.89
CA ASN A 288 -12.62 -5.90 -21.52
C ASN A 288 -13.06 -7.02 -20.55
N ALA A 289 -13.22 -6.70 -19.26
CA ALA A 289 -13.62 -7.69 -18.26
C ALA A 289 -15.05 -8.17 -18.48
N LEU A 290 -15.34 -9.42 -18.08
CA LEU A 290 -16.68 -10.01 -18.18
C LEU A 290 -17.23 -10.01 -19.62
N LEU A 291 -16.39 -10.25 -20.64
CA LEU A 291 -16.86 -10.24 -22.03
C LEU A 291 -17.57 -11.54 -22.40
N TYR A 292 -16.93 -12.69 -22.16
CA TYR A 292 -17.41 -13.99 -22.61
C TYR A 292 -17.65 -14.95 -21.46
N GLU A 293 -18.74 -15.70 -21.58
CA GLU A 293 -18.97 -16.88 -20.75
C GLU A 293 -18.00 -18.00 -21.16
N VAL A 294 -17.58 -18.83 -20.20
CA VAL A 294 -16.88 -20.10 -20.47
C VAL A 294 -17.62 -21.31 -19.91
N PRO A 295 -18.23 -22.14 -20.78
CA PRO A 295 -18.78 -23.43 -20.38
C PRO A 295 -17.63 -24.39 -20.01
N LEU A 296 -17.53 -24.72 -18.73
CA LEU A 296 -16.46 -25.56 -18.18
C LEU A 296 -16.82 -27.05 -18.27
N GLN A 297 -15.83 -27.85 -18.63
CA GLN A 297 -15.93 -29.30 -18.82
C GLN A 297 -14.81 -30.02 -18.06
N PRO A 298 -15.04 -31.28 -17.63
CA PRO A 298 -13.97 -32.07 -17.05
C PRO A 298 -12.91 -32.41 -18.09
N SER A 299 -11.70 -32.67 -17.61
CA SER A 299 -10.61 -33.23 -18.41
C SER A 299 -11.01 -34.57 -19.00
N SER A 300 -10.77 -34.78 -20.30
CA SER A 300 -10.99 -36.10 -20.91
C SER A 300 -9.92 -37.13 -20.48
N VAL A 301 -8.79 -36.66 -19.97
CA VAL A 301 -7.66 -37.47 -19.53
C VAL A 301 -7.79 -37.86 -18.05
N THR A 302 -8.07 -36.88 -17.19
CA THR A 302 -8.02 -37.06 -15.73
C THR A 302 -9.40 -37.11 -15.07
N GLY A 303 -10.46 -36.71 -15.78
CA GLY A 303 -11.81 -36.56 -15.21
C GLY A 303 -11.96 -35.38 -14.24
N ARG A 304 -10.89 -34.63 -13.94
CA ARG A 304 -10.96 -33.47 -13.03
C ARG A 304 -11.91 -32.42 -13.62
N PRO A 305 -12.82 -31.82 -12.81
CA PRO A 305 -13.76 -30.83 -13.30
C PRO A 305 -13.05 -29.54 -13.74
N ALA A 306 -13.72 -28.77 -14.60
CA ALA A 306 -13.30 -27.42 -15.00
C ALA A 306 -11.88 -27.32 -15.57
N ARG A 307 -11.47 -28.31 -16.38
CA ARG A 307 -10.16 -28.31 -17.05
C ARG A 307 -10.25 -27.87 -18.50
N VAL A 308 -11.38 -28.09 -19.17
CA VAL A 308 -11.60 -27.76 -20.59
C VAL A 308 -12.69 -26.70 -20.72
N PHE A 309 -12.52 -25.74 -21.62
CA PHE A 309 -13.57 -24.79 -21.96
C PHE A 309 -13.42 -24.22 -23.37
N GLY A 310 -14.51 -23.70 -23.92
CA GLY A 310 -14.56 -22.92 -25.16
C GLY A 310 -15.17 -21.55 -24.93
N ARG A 311 -15.25 -20.74 -25.99
CA ARG A 311 -15.93 -19.45 -25.93
C ARG A 311 -17.44 -19.62 -25.97
N GLY A 312 -18.10 -19.20 -24.89
CA GLY A 312 -19.55 -19.13 -24.79
C GLY A 312 -20.13 -17.80 -25.30
N PRO A 313 -21.42 -17.53 -25.04
CA PRO A 313 -22.05 -16.26 -25.39
C PRO A 313 -21.40 -15.08 -24.65
N ARG A 314 -21.66 -13.86 -25.16
CA ARG A 314 -21.24 -12.65 -24.46
C ARG A 314 -22.07 -12.45 -23.19
N LEU A 315 -21.41 -12.12 -22.09
CA LEU A 315 -22.04 -11.78 -20.81
C LEU A 315 -22.55 -10.32 -20.82
N ARG A 316 -23.44 -10.02 -21.78
CA ARG A 316 -24.09 -8.71 -21.90
C ARG A 316 -24.81 -8.39 -20.58
N GLU A 317 -24.72 -7.15 -20.12
CA GLU A 317 -25.25 -6.67 -18.84
C GLU A 317 -24.55 -7.18 -17.56
N ALA A 318 -23.68 -8.19 -17.61
CA ALA A 318 -22.96 -8.66 -16.42
C ALA A 318 -22.10 -7.55 -15.77
N GLY A 319 -21.48 -6.72 -16.61
CA GLY A 319 -20.74 -5.55 -16.17
C GLY A 319 -21.58 -4.48 -15.46
N ARG A 320 -22.90 -4.44 -15.69
CA ARG A 320 -23.79 -3.42 -15.14
C ARG A 320 -23.81 -3.44 -13.61
N GLY A 321 -24.06 -4.60 -13.02
CA GLY A 321 -24.11 -4.72 -11.57
C GLY A 321 -22.73 -4.65 -10.93
N LEU A 322 -21.70 -5.18 -11.57
CA LEU A 322 -20.39 -5.37 -10.93
C LEU A 322 -19.43 -4.20 -11.11
N MET A 323 -19.34 -3.63 -12.31
CA MET A 323 -18.30 -2.65 -12.65
C MET A 323 -18.84 -1.32 -13.17
N GLY A 324 -20.16 -1.18 -13.33
CA GLY A 324 -20.83 0.08 -13.66
C GLY A 324 -20.59 0.62 -15.07
N ALA A 325 -19.93 -0.15 -15.94
CA ALA A 325 -19.68 0.21 -17.33
C ALA A 325 -19.84 -0.99 -18.26
N THR A 326 -20.04 -0.72 -19.55
CA THR A 326 -20.16 -1.75 -20.58
C THR A 326 -18.79 -2.33 -20.95
N THR A 327 -18.71 -3.64 -21.12
CA THR A 327 -17.58 -4.26 -21.81
C THR A 327 -17.62 -3.88 -23.28
N TYR A 328 -16.52 -3.36 -23.83
CA TYR A 328 -16.53 -2.75 -25.16
C TYR A 328 -15.55 -3.42 -26.13
N GLY A 329 -14.30 -2.98 -26.15
CA GLY A 329 -13.29 -3.49 -27.08
C GLY A 329 -12.00 -2.67 -27.08
N SER A 330 -11.30 -2.69 -28.21
CA SER A 330 -9.96 -2.13 -28.32
C SER A 330 -9.92 -0.64 -28.70
N GLY A 331 -9.01 0.10 -28.10
CA GLY A 331 -8.77 1.51 -28.35
C GLY A 331 -7.69 2.05 -27.42
N ASN A 332 -7.11 3.19 -27.77
CA ASN A 332 -6.05 3.82 -26.99
C ASN A 332 -6.33 5.30 -26.77
N GLY A 333 -5.88 5.82 -25.63
CA GLY A 333 -5.96 7.25 -25.37
C GLY A 333 -5.59 7.62 -23.95
N ASP A 334 -5.86 8.87 -23.63
CA ASP A 334 -5.53 9.46 -22.35
C ASP A 334 -6.63 9.18 -21.33
N TRP A 335 -6.23 8.98 -20.07
CA TRP A 335 -7.18 8.95 -18.96
C TRP A 335 -7.32 10.37 -18.43
N ILE A 336 -8.42 11.06 -18.78
CA ILE A 336 -8.61 12.49 -18.51
C ILE A 336 -9.55 12.70 -17.33
N VAL A 337 -9.07 13.40 -16.30
CA VAL A 337 -9.79 13.72 -15.07
C VAL A 337 -11.01 14.60 -15.37
N ARG A 338 -12.18 14.20 -14.87
CA ARG A 338 -13.44 14.96 -15.00
C ARG A 338 -13.98 15.53 -13.70
N ARG A 339 -13.59 14.95 -12.56
CA ARG A 339 -14.09 15.31 -11.23
C ARG A 339 -12.96 15.35 -10.19
N ALA A 340 -11.99 16.24 -10.37
CA ALA A 340 -10.80 16.37 -9.54
C ALA A 340 -11.09 16.68 -8.06
N ASP A 341 -12.27 17.21 -7.75
CA ASP A 341 -12.79 17.44 -6.41
C ASP A 341 -13.28 16.15 -5.72
N HIS A 342 -13.45 15.06 -6.46
CA HIS A 342 -13.86 13.77 -5.90
C HIS A 342 -12.76 13.18 -4.99
N TRP A 343 -13.16 12.57 -3.87
CA TRP A 343 -12.26 12.05 -2.82
C TRP A 343 -11.19 11.08 -3.34
N ILE A 344 -11.47 10.36 -4.43
CA ILE A 344 -10.50 9.43 -5.03
C ILE A 344 -9.23 10.16 -5.51
N PHE A 345 -9.28 11.46 -5.77
CA PHE A 345 -8.16 12.31 -6.18
C PHE A 345 -7.47 13.05 -5.03
N GLU A 346 -7.89 12.84 -3.78
CA GLU A 346 -7.32 13.55 -2.63
C GLU A 346 -5.80 13.37 -2.52
N GLY A 347 -5.06 14.48 -2.44
CA GLY A 347 -3.60 14.50 -2.37
C GLY A 347 -2.88 14.17 -3.68
N THR A 348 -3.58 14.14 -4.82
CA THR A 348 -2.95 13.98 -6.15
C THR A 348 -2.49 15.30 -6.77
N GLY A 349 -3.09 16.43 -6.35
CA GLY A 349 -2.88 17.75 -6.96
C GLY A 349 -3.50 17.93 -8.35
N LEU A 350 -4.25 16.93 -8.84
CA LEU A 350 -4.88 16.95 -10.16
C LEU A 350 -6.02 17.96 -10.24
N ARG A 351 -6.26 18.46 -11.46
CA ARG A 351 -7.36 19.36 -11.84
C ARG A 351 -8.20 18.74 -12.94
N ASN A 352 -9.43 19.24 -13.11
CA ASN A 352 -10.27 18.83 -14.24
C ASN A 352 -9.56 19.13 -15.56
N GLY A 353 -9.49 18.13 -16.45
CA GLY A 353 -8.77 18.21 -17.71
C GLY A 353 -7.31 17.72 -17.65
N ASP A 354 -6.74 17.52 -16.47
CA ASP A 354 -5.44 16.85 -16.36
C ASP A 354 -5.55 15.42 -16.90
N ALA A 355 -4.49 14.97 -17.57
CA ALA A 355 -4.48 13.72 -18.30
C ALA A 355 -3.32 12.81 -17.85
N PHE A 356 -3.58 11.52 -17.89
CA PHE A 356 -2.55 10.49 -17.95
C PHE A 356 -2.42 10.02 -19.38
N PRO A 357 -1.36 10.43 -20.11
CA PRO A 357 -1.21 10.08 -21.51
C PRO A 357 -1.25 8.58 -21.72
N ASN A 358 -1.91 8.04 -22.74
CA ASN A 358 -1.87 6.59 -23.07
C ASN A 358 -2.12 5.60 -21.91
N LEU A 359 -2.83 6.01 -20.86
CA LEU A 359 -3.22 5.13 -19.75
C LEU A 359 -4.47 4.32 -20.08
N VAL A 360 -5.24 4.72 -21.11
CA VAL A 360 -6.38 3.95 -21.61
C VAL A 360 -5.96 3.10 -22.80
N GLY A 361 -6.36 1.85 -22.78
CA GLY A 361 -6.09 0.85 -23.81
C GLY A 361 -5.31 -0.32 -23.24
N TRP A 362 -4.85 -1.29 -24.04
CA TRP A 362 -5.27 -1.59 -25.43
C TRP A 362 -6.77 -1.85 -25.50
N GLU A 363 -7.35 -2.32 -24.40
CA GLU A 363 -8.79 -2.50 -24.24
C GLU A 363 -9.32 -1.73 -23.05
N TYR A 364 -10.58 -1.34 -23.14
CA TYR A 364 -11.20 -0.44 -22.19
C TYR A 364 -12.66 -0.83 -21.93
N HIS A 365 -13.21 -0.29 -20.85
CA HIS A 365 -14.65 -0.32 -20.61
C HIS A 365 -15.31 0.92 -21.22
N GLY A 366 -16.39 0.69 -21.94
CA GLY A 366 -17.12 1.70 -22.70
C GLY A 366 -17.96 2.62 -21.81
N PRO A 367 -19.04 3.21 -22.36
CA PRO A 367 -19.88 4.13 -21.62
C PRO A 367 -20.39 3.54 -20.29
N PRO A 368 -20.36 4.34 -19.21
CA PRO A 368 -21.02 4.03 -17.94
C PRO A 368 -22.53 3.82 -18.10
N TYR A 369 -23.11 3.01 -17.22
CA TYR A 369 -24.57 2.91 -17.12
C TYR A 369 -25.11 4.09 -16.33
N ALA A 370 -25.86 4.96 -17.00
CA ALA A 370 -26.38 6.21 -16.42
C ALA A 370 -27.43 6.02 -15.32
N ASP A 371 -27.99 4.82 -15.19
CA ASP A 371 -29.10 4.50 -14.29
C ASP A 371 -28.66 3.80 -12.99
N ILE A 372 -27.34 3.73 -12.72
CA ILE A 372 -26.81 3.25 -11.44
C ILE A 372 -26.78 4.42 -10.46
N GLU A 373 -27.52 4.27 -9.36
CA GLU A 373 -27.60 5.28 -8.30
C GLU A 373 -26.22 5.58 -7.71
N GLY A 374 -25.92 6.87 -7.53
CA GLY A 374 -24.64 7.33 -6.97
C GLY A 374 -23.43 7.09 -7.85
N LEU A 375 -23.61 6.70 -9.13
CA LEU A 375 -22.49 6.51 -10.05
C LEU A 375 -21.88 7.83 -10.51
N GLU A 376 -20.58 7.95 -10.31
CA GLU A 376 -19.82 9.14 -10.65
C GLU A 376 -18.74 8.81 -11.69
N VAL A 377 -18.81 9.49 -12.83
CA VAL A 377 -17.76 9.41 -13.86
C VAL A 377 -16.59 10.30 -13.45
N ILE A 378 -15.50 9.68 -13.02
CA ILE A 378 -14.32 10.40 -12.50
C ILE A 378 -13.30 10.73 -13.59
N ALA A 379 -13.31 9.96 -14.68
CA ALA A 379 -12.52 10.22 -15.87
C ALA A 379 -13.20 9.74 -17.13
N SER A 380 -12.98 10.46 -18.23
CA SER A 380 -13.49 10.09 -19.55
C SER A 380 -12.71 10.78 -20.65
N ALA A 381 -12.55 10.11 -21.78
CA ALA A 381 -11.89 10.66 -22.95
C ALA A 381 -12.42 10.03 -24.22
N SER A 382 -12.23 10.74 -25.34
CA SER A 382 -12.37 10.14 -26.66
C SER A 382 -11.14 9.29 -26.93
N LEU A 383 -11.34 8.06 -27.39
CA LEU A 383 -10.25 7.15 -27.74
C LEU A 383 -10.04 7.07 -29.25
N PHE A 384 -8.82 6.68 -29.62
CA PHE A 384 -8.48 6.27 -30.97
C PHE A 384 -8.77 4.77 -31.12
N GLY A 385 -9.60 4.42 -32.10
CA GLY A 385 -9.92 3.02 -32.41
C GLY A 385 -8.85 2.34 -33.26
N TYR A 386 -8.92 1.00 -33.31
CA TYR A 386 -8.09 0.17 -34.20
C TYR A 386 -8.30 0.56 -35.67
N TRP A 387 -7.22 0.61 -36.46
CA TRP A 387 -7.18 1.04 -37.88
C TRP A 387 -7.30 2.55 -38.18
N GLY A 388 -6.89 3.42 -37.25
CA GLY A 388 -6.65 4.84 -37.56
C GLY A 388 -7.89 5.67 -37.93
N GLY A 389 -9.10 5.11 -37.82
CA GLY A 389 -10.34 5.83 -38.05
C GLY A 389 -10.62 6.80 -36.90
N ARG A 390 -10.23 8.08 -37.06
CA ARG A 390 -10.59 9.19 -36.16
C ARG A 390 -12.11 9.46 -36.08
N GLU A 391 -12.92 8.71 -36.83
CA GLU A 391 -14.35 8.99 -37.05
C GLU A 391 -15.30 8.34 -36.03
N ARG A 392 -14.85 7.36 -35.23
CA ARG A 392 -15.65 6.86 -34.10
C ARG A 392 -15.18 7.54 -32.82
N GLN A 393 -15.99 8.48 -32.31
CA GLN A 393 -15.85 9.00 -30.94
C GLN A 393 -16.13 7.88 -29.94
N LEU A 394 -15.14 7.02 -29.71
CA LEU A 394 -15.20 5.97 -28.71
C LEU A 394 -15.11 6.61 -27.33
N GLN A 395 -16.11 6.40 -26.47
CA GLN A 395 -16.15 6.97 -25.13
C GLN A 395 -15.69 5.96 -24.09
N PHE A 396 -14.61 6.31 -23.41
CA PHE A 396 -14.12 5.67 -22.21
C PHE A 396 -14.79 6.29 -20.97
N GLY A 397 -15.15 5.46 -19.98
CA GLY A 397 -15.62 5.94 -18.69
C GLY A 397 -14.98 5.18 -17.52
N SER A 398 -14.21 5.91 -16.69
CA SER A 398 -13.83 5.44 -15.35
C SER A 398 -14.87 5.91 -14.34
N VAL A 399 -15.32 5.00 -13.49
CA VAL A 399 -16.43 5.26 -12.57
C VAL A 399 -16.12 4.83 -11.15
N VAL A 400 -16.70 5.55 -10.20
CA VAL A 400 -16.77 5.17 -8.78
C VAL A 400 -18.22 5.28 -8.35
N PHE A 401 -18.70 4.30 -7.58
CA PHE A 401 -20.06 4.31 -7.07
C PHE A 401 -20.21 3.50 -5.77
N PRO A 402 -21.17 3.85 -4.90
CA PRO A 402 -21.46 3.08 -3.71
C PRO A 402 -22.10 1.73 -4.09
N GLY A 403 -21.65 0.67 -3.43
CA GLY A 403 -22.30 -0.63 -3.44
C GLY A 403 -23.16 -0.85 -2.18
N PRO A 404 -23.82 -2.01 -2.06
CA PRO A 404 -24.58 -2.35 -0.85
C PRO A 404 -23.71 -2.37 0.41
N ARG A 405 -24.32 -2.09 1.58
CA ARG A 405 -23.68 -2.19 2.91
C ARG A 405 -22.36 -1.43 3.02
N ASP A 406 -22.37 -0.19 2.53
CA ASP A 406 -21.24 0.75 2.55
C ASP A 406 -19.99 0.26 1.80
N SER A 407 -20.16 -0.70 0.90
CA SER A 407 -19.10 -1.11 -0.03
C SER A 407 -18.92 -0.07 -1.14
N TRP A 408 -17.81 -0.15 -1.85
CA TRP A 408 -17.50 0.73 -2.97
C TRP A 408 -17.06 -0.06 -4.19
N VAL A 409 -17.46 0.42 -5.37
CA VAL A 409 -16.99 -0.10 -6.65
C VAL A 409 -16.16 0.98 -7.35
N PHE A 410 -14.98 0.61 -7.81
CA PHE A 410 -14.16 1.42 -8.72
C PHE A 410 -13.86 0.64 -9.99
N ASN A 411 -14.16 1.25 -11.13
CA ASN A 411 -13.76 0.74 -12.43
C ASN A 411 -12.81 1.75 -13.08
N ALA A 412 -11.55 1.36 -13.21
CA ALA A 412 -10.53 2.15 -13.88
C ALA A 412 -10.74 2.17 -15.41
N GLY A 413 -11.41 1.15 -15.94
CA GLY A 413 -11.82 1.01 -17.33
C GLY A 413 -10.68 0.81 -18.33
N THR A 414 -9.52 0.32 -17.89
CA THR A 414 -8.34 0.14 -18.74
C THR A 414 -7.51 -1.08 -18.30
N ILE A 415 -7.05 -1.88 -19.27
CA ILE A 415 -6.13 -3.01 -19.04
C ILE A 415 -4.74 -2.53 -18.56
N TRP A 416 -4.39 -1.27 -18.80
CA TRP A 416 -3.08 -0.71 -18.43
C TRP A 416 -2.93 -0.21 -16.99
N TRP A 417 -3.97 -0.25 -16.16
CA TRP A 417 -3.89 0.33 -14.81
C TRP A 417 -2.71 -0.21 -14.00
N SER A 418 -2.51 -1.54 -14.02
CA SER A 418 -1.39 -2.21 -13.32
C SER A 418 -0.02 -1.68 -13.72
N GLN A 419 0.16 -1.26 -14.98
CA GLN A 419 1.45 -0.80 -15.52
C GLN A 419 1.89 0.54 -14.91
N ALA A 420 0.96 1.30 -14.35
CA ALA A 420 1.22 2.58 -13.69
C ALA A 420 1.62 2.43 -12.20
N LEU A 421 1.53 1.23 -11.64
CA LEU A 421 1.72 1.02 -10.19
C LEU A 421 3.14 0.58 -9.83
N ALA A 422 3.77 -0.28 -10.61
CA ALA A 422 5.17 -0.65 -10.39
C ALA A 422 5.84 -1.17 -11.66
N ALA A 423 7.17 -1.22 -11.61
CA ALA A 423 8.00 -1.96 -12.55
C ALA A 423 8.83 -2.97 -11.75
N PRO A 424 8.32 -4.19 -11.51
CA PRO A 424 9.09 -5.25 -10.85
C PRO A 424 10.40 -5.58 -11.59
N PRO A 425 11.37 -6.26 -10.96
CA PRO A 425 12.60 -6.65 -11.63
C PRO A 425 12.34 -7.49 -12.88
N GLY A 426 12.92 -7.10 -14.02
CA GLY A 426 12.70 -7.76 -15.31
C GLY A 426 11.36 -7.42 -15.96
N HIS A 427 10.59 -6.47 -15.43
CA HIS A 427 9.33 -6.03 -16.03
C HIS A 427 9.55 -5.43 -17.42
N VAL A 428 8.83 -5.96 -18.40
CA VAL A 428 8.73 -5.38 -19.73
C VAL A 428 7.43 -4.60 -19.79
N ARG A 429 7.53 -3.29 -20.05
CA ARG A 429 6.35 -2.43 -20.17
C ARG A 429 5.48 -2.93 -21.30
N ALA A 430 4.27 -3.37 -20.94
CA ALA A 430 3.27 -3.81 -21.90
C ALA A 430 3.04 -2.70 -22.95
N ALA A 431 2.94 -3.12 -24.20
CA ALA A 431 2.56 -2.26 -25.32
C ALA A 431 1.66 -3.04 -26.26
N SER A 432 0.83 -2.30 -26.99
CA SER A 432 0.10 -2.82 -28.15
C SER A 432 0.84 -2.47 -29.44
N HIS A 433 0.26 -2.82 -30.58
CA HIS A 433 0.79 -2.45 -31.90
C HIS A 433 0.81 -0.94 -32.15
N GLU A 434 -0.03 -0.17 -31.45
CA GLU A 434 -0.28 1.25 -31.72
C GLU A 434 0.12 2.18 -30.55
N SER A 435 0.31 1.64 -29.34
CA SER A 435 0.50 2.44 -28.13
C SER A 435 1.42 1.77 -27.11
N ARG A 436 2.09 2.59 -26.29
CA ARG A 436 2.88 2.15 -25.13
C ARG A 436 2.33 2.79 -23.87
N THR A 437 2.35 2.04 -22.77
CA THR A 437 1.91 2.53 -21.46
C THR A 437 2.87 3.59 -20.88
N ILE A 438 2.35 4.50 -20.04
CA ILE A 438 3.13 5.57 -19.38
C ILE A 438 4.23 5.08 -18.44
N GLY A 439 4.17 3.81 -18.02
CA GLY A 439 4.97 3.33 -16.90
C GLY A 439 4.48 3.93 -15.58
N VAL A 440 5.31 3.84 -14.55
CA VAL A 440 4.94 4.16 -13.17
C VAL A 440 4.55 5.62 -12.99
N ASP A 441 3.42 5.88 -12.31
CA ASP A 441 2.94 7.23 -11.99
C ASP A 441 2.42 7.30 -10.54
N ASP A 442 2.98 8.22 -9.74
CA ASP A 442 2.63 8.36 -8.31
C ASP A 442 1.21 8.87 -8.07
N ARG A 443 0.62 9.60 -9.03
CA ARG A 443 -0.77 10.06 -8.92
C ARG A 443 -1.72 8.89 -9.14
N VAL A 444 -1.40 7.95 -10.05
CA VAL A 444 -2.18 6.71 -10.22
C VAL A 444 -2.07 5.80 -8.99
N ARG A 445 -0.87 5.71 -8.39
CA ARG A 445 -0.69 5.04 -7.08
C ARG A 445 -1.54 5.69 -6.01
N ARG A 446 -1.56 7.03 -5.94
CA ARG A 446 -2.37 7.76 -4.96
C ARG A 446 -3.87 7.53 -5.16
N ILE A 447 -4.38 7.58 -6.39
CA ILE A 447 -5.78 7.24 -6.73
C ILE A 447 -6.11 5.82 -6.24
N THR A 448 -5.23 4.86 -6.52
CA THR A 448 -5.41 3.45 -6.11
C THR A 448 -5.39 3.29 -4.59
N ARG A 449 -4.46 3.97 -3.88
CA ARG A 449 -4.43 3.99 -2.40
C ARG A 449 -5.72 4.57 -1.83
N ASN A 450 -6.17 5.71 -2.34
CA ASN A 450 -7.39 6.37 -1.87
C ASN A 450 -8.59 5.43 -1.99
N PHE A 451 -8.73 4.74 -3.13
CA PHE A 451 -9.80 3.76 -3.32
C PHE A 451 -9.68 2.58 -2.34
N ILE A 452 -8.51 1.93 -2.25
CA ILE A 452 -8.31 0.79 -1.34
C ILE A 452 -8.61 1.20 0.11
N GLN A 453 -8.11 2.35 0.54
CA GLN A 453 -8.36 2.86 1.89
C GLN A 453 -9.85 3.05 2.16
N ARG A 454 -10.63 3.56 1.19
CA ARG A 454 -12.08 3.69 1.33
C ARG A 454 -12.77 2.33 1.32
N ALA A 455 -12.42 1.46 0.38
CA ALA A 455 -13.01 0.14 0.19
C ALA A 455 -12.84 -0.79 1.39
N LEU A 456 -11.78 -0.61 2.19
CA LEU A 456 -11.51 -1.41 3.39
C LEU A 456 -12.19 -0.87 4.66
N ARG A 457 -12.77 0.34 4.62
CA ARG A 457 -13.59 0.92 5.70
C ARG A 457 -15.00 0.35 5.56
N GLY A 458 -15.44 -0.49 6.49
CA GLY A 458 -16.77 -1.12 6.47
C GLY A 458 -17.91 -0.20 6.95
N PRO A 459 -19.15 -0.74 7.09
CA PRO A 459 -20.39 0.00 7.36
C PRO A 459 -20.50 0.77 8.70
N GLU A 460 -19.47 0.76 9.55
CA GLU A 460 -19.43 1.55 10.79
C GLU A 460 -18.44 2.74 10.74
N GLN A 461 -17.93 3.10 9.56
CA GLN A 461 -16.98 4.22 9.42
C GLN A 461 -17.45 5.29 8.44
N THR A 462 -18.75 5.58 8.40
CA THR A 462 -19.22 6.87 7.90
C THR A 462 -18.85 7.93 8.95
N ALA A 463 -17.79 8.68 8.64
CA ALA A 463 -17.05 9.64 9.48
C ALA A 463 -15.99 9.03 10.44
N ALA A 464 -14.94 8.43 9.88
CA ALA A 464 -13.65 8.28 10.58
C ALA A 464 -12.47 8.59 9.62
N PRO A 465 -11.48 9.43 9.99
CA PRO A 465 -10.41 9.86 9.07
C PRO A 465 -9.26 8.83 8.96
N ARG A 466 -8.15 9.21 8.29
CA ARG A 466 -6.97 8.40 7.87
C ARG A 466 -6.67 7.12 8.70
N PRO A 467 -6.16 6.02 8.11
CA PRO A 467 -5.58 4.93 8.89
C PRO A 467 -4.36 5.42 9.70
N ALA A 468 -4.48 5.31 11.01
CA ALA A 468 -3.58 5.71 12.09
C ALA A 468 -2.15 5.10 12.13
N THR A 469 -1.62 4.45 11.09
CA THR A 469 -0.38 3.66 11.25
C THR A 469 0.88 4.23 10.62
N GLU A 470 0.79 5.16 9.67
CA GLU A 470 1.97 5.92 9.22
C GLU A 470 1.77 7.39 9.61
N LEU A 471 2.59 7.86 10.54
CA LEU A 471 2.70 9.28 10.82
C LEU A 471 3.37 9.94 9.63
N ASP A 472 2.87 11.11 9.24
CA ASP A 472 3.44 11.87 8.14
C ASP A 472 4.90 12.19 8.46
N SER A 473 5.84 11.69 7.65
CA SER A 473 7.29 11.87 7.86
C SER A 473 7.73 13.33 7.72
N GLU A 474 6.90 14.18 7.09
CA GLU A 474 7.09 15.63 7.06
C GLU A 474 6.58 16.31 8.32
N GLU A 475 5.68 15.67 9.08
CA GLU A 475 5.16 16.23 10.34
C GLU A 475 5.90 15.69 11.56
N PHE A 476 6.31 14.42 11.53
CA PHE A 476 6.95 13.72 12.65
C PHE A 476 8.35 13.21 12.28
N ALA A 477 9.26 13.26 13.25
CA ALA A 477 10.55 12.60 13.19
C ALA A 477 10.53 11.35 14.09
N LEU A 478 11.14 10.27 13.61
CA LEU A 478 11.40 9.08 14.43
C LEU A 478 12.58 9.35 15.36
N VAL A 479 12.33 9.32 16.67
CA VAL A 479 13.34 9.39 17.71
C VAL A 479 13.68 7.94 18.13
N PRO A 480 14.94 7.49 17.97
CA PRO A 480 15.31 6.11 18.28
C PRO A 480 15.23 5.82 19.78
N ALA A 481 15.08 4.55 20.14
CA ALA A 481 15.30 4.12 21.52
C ALA A 481 16.76 4.35 21.92
N GLY A 482 17.01 4.65 23.19
CA GLY A 482 18.38 4.89 23.66
C GLY A 482 18.45 5.34 25.11
N SER A 483 19.69 5.55 25.56
CA SER A 483 19.97 6.04 26.91
C SER A 483 20.70 7.38 26.85
N PHE A 484 20.44 8.25 27.81
CA PHE A 484 21.12 9.54 27.95
C PHE A 484 21.19 9.98 29.41
N ILE A 485 21.99 11.02 29.68
CA ILE A 485 21.99 11.72 30.96
C ILE A 485 21.08 12.93 30.82
N MET A 486 19.99 12.92 31.58
CA MET A 486 19.05 14.02 31.71
C MET A 486 19.52 14.99 32.79
N GLY A 487 19.27 16.29 32.64
CA GLY A 487 19.75 17.35 33.53
C GLY A 487 21.11 17.93 33.11
N SER A 488 21.63 18.88 33.88
CA SER A 488 22.84 19.64 33.55
C SER A 488 23.99 19.34 34.52
N PRO A 489 25.24 19.30 34.03
CA PRO A 489 26.41 19.14 34.89
C PRO A 489 26.60 20.37 35.80
N LEU A 490 27.27 20.17 36.94
CA LEU A 490 27.39 21.20 37.99
C LEU A 490 27.97 22.54 37.50
N ASP A 491 28.78 22.51 36.46
CA ASP A 491 29.51 23.64 35.87
C ASP A 491 28.83 24.23 34.61
N GLU A 492 27.66 23.73 34.19
CA GLU A 492 26.92 24.33 33.07
C GLU A 492 26.42 25.74 33.44
N PRO A 493 26.77 26.79 32.67
CA PRO A 493 26.30 28.13 32.94
C PRO A 493 24.77 28.24 32.96
N GLY A 494 24.23 28.92 33.97
CA GLY A 494 22.78 29.15 34.10
C GLY A 494 22.00 27.96 34.65
N ARG A 495 22.68 26.90 35.11
CA ARG A 495 22.08 25.73 35.76
C ARG A 495 21.28 26.09 37.01
N LEU A 496 20.10 25.47 37.15
CA LEU A 496 19.28 25.53 38.36
C LEU A 496 19.43 24.26 39.24
N PRO A 497 19.12 24.33 40.55
CA PRO A 497 19.29 23.20 41.48
C PRO A 497 18.43 21.96 41.16
N ASP A 498 17.32 22.13 40.45
CA ASP A 498 16.35 21.10 40.08
C ASP A 498 16.71 20.35 38.78
N GLU A 499 17.88 20.64 38.20
CA GLU A 499 18.42 20.04 36.98
C GLU A 499 19.51 18.99 37.27
N SER A 500 19.39 18.26 38.38
CA SER A 500 20.37 17.23 38.77
C SER A 500 20.49 16.14 37.70
N GLN A 501 21.71 15.63 37.48
CA GLN A 501 21.90 14.62 36.45
C GLN A 501 21.33 13.26 36.87
N VAL A 502 20.56 12.64 35.98
CA VAL A 502 20.01 11.30 36.14
C VAL A 502 20.12 10.51 34.84
N ALA A 503 20.50 9.22 34.95
CA ALA A 503 20.55 8.34 33.80
C ALA A 503 19.13 7.88 33.42
N VAL A 504 18.77 8.02 32.15
CA VAL A 504 17.47 7.62 31.62
C VAL A 504 17.68 6.68 30.43
N THR A 505 16.85 5.63 30.36
CA THR A 505 16.70 4.76 29.20
C THR A 505 15.28 4.88 28.67
N LEU A 506 15.16 5.26 27.40
CA LEU A 506 13.94 5.16 26.62
C LEU A 506 13.98 3.84 25.84
N ALA A 507 13.19 2.86 26.27
CA ALA A 507 13.28 1.49 25.77
C ALA A 507 12.66 1.30 24.39
N ARG A 508 11.80 2.23 23.96
CA ARG A 508 11.09 2.17 22.69
C ARG A 508 11.35 3.44 21.89
N PRO A 509 11.48 3.32 20.56
CA PRO A 509 11.44 4.51 19.73
C PRO A 509 10.06 5.16 19.84
N PHE A 510 9.99 6.44 19.55
CA PHE A 510 8.75 7.19 19.49
C PHE A 510 8.86 8.23 18.38
N HIS A 511 7.72 8.76 17.94
CA HIS A 511 7.71 9.87 17.01
C HIS A 511 7.48 11.17 17.79
N LEU A 512 8.21 12.21 17.41
CA LEU A 512 8.01 13.56 17.93
C LEU A 512 7.74 14.49 16.75
N GLY A 513 6.81 15.43 16.92
CA GLY A 513 6.52 16.46 15.93
C GLY A 513 7.81 17.20 15.58
N ARG A 514 8.07 17.41 14.30
CA ARG A 514 9.27 18.12 13.82
C ARG A 514 9.29 19.58 14.26
N THR A 515 8.14 20.15 14.52
CA THR A 515 7.92 21.54 14.96
C THR A 515 6.94 21.54 16.14
N GLU A 516 6.76 22.69 16.79
CA GLU A 516 5.57 22.92 17.61
C GLU A 516 4.29 22.81 16.76
N VAL A 517 3.14 22.63 17.41
CA VAL A 517 1.85 22.57 16.71
C VAL A 517 1.54 23.91 16.04
N PRO A 518 1.39 23.95 14.70
CA PRO A 518 1.03 25.18 14.00
C PRO A 518 -0.37 25.65 14.35
N TRP A 519 -0.60 26.97 14.34
CA TRP A 519 -1.90 27.55 14.68
C TRP A 519 -3.02 27.11 13.74
N SER A 520 -2.74 26.96 12.44
CA SER A 520 -3.69 26.47 11.46
C SER A 520 -4.18 25.05 11.79
N LEU A 521 -3.25 24.17 12.19
CA LEU A 521 -3.55 22.80 12.60
C LEU A 521 -4.33 22.78 13.91
N TRP A 522 -3.94 23.62 14.87
CA TRP A 522 -4.67 23.80 16.13
C TRP A 522 -6.15 24.13 15.88
N ASN A 523 -6.42 25.13 15.04
CA ASN A 523 -7.78 25.52 14.70
C ASN A 523 -8.56 24.39 14.02
N LYS A 524 -7.95 23.74 13.03
CA LYS A 524 -8.58 22.66 12.27
C LYS A 524 -9.10 21.55 13.19
N VAL A 525 -8.26 21.08 14.11
CA VAL A 525 -8.65 20.03 15.07
C VAL A 525 -9.64 20.56 16.09
N ARG A 526 -9.47 21.80 16.58
CA ARG A 526 -10.41 22.39 17.55
C ARG A 526 -11.82 22.54 16.95
N ASP A 527 -11.92 22.94 15.70
CA ASP A 527 -13.21 23.10 15.02
C ASP A 527 -13.91 21.75 14.83
N TRP A 528 -13.15 20.69 14.52
CA TRP A 528 -13.67 19.33 14.58
C TRP A 528 -14.09 18.93 16.00
N ALA A 529 -13.27 19.23 17.01
CA ALA A 529 -13.51 18.85 18.40
C ALA A 529 -14.83 19.43 18.93
N ARG A 530 -15.12 20.70 18.61
CA ARG A 530 -16.33 21.42 19.02
C ARG A 530 -17.63 20.74 18.60
N VAL A 531 -17.64 20.08 17.44
CA VAL A 531 -18.83 19.37 16.94
C VAL A 531 -18.80 17.87 17.25
N ASN A 532 -17.75 17.38 17.93
CA ASN A 532 -17.55 15.97 18.31
C ASN A 532 -17.40 15.79 19.84
N GLY A 533 -18.15 16.59 20.61
CA GLY A 533 -18.31 16.39 22.05
C GLY A 533 -17.12 16.84 22.91
N TYR A 534 -16.14 17.56 22.35
CA TYR A 534 -15.10 18.23 23.13
C TYR A 534 -15.48 19.67 23.43
N SER A 535 -15.20 20.11 24.65
CA SER A 535 -15.36 21.50 25.09
C SER A 535 -14.12 22.00 25.83
N ASP A 536 -14.15 23.26 26.24
CA ASP A 536 -13.09 23.88 27.06
C ASP A 536 -11.70 23.87 26.39
N ILE A 537 -11.65 23.84 25.06
CA ILE A 537 -10.42 24.03 24.28
C ILE A 537 -10.34 25.50 23.85
N SER A 538 -9.34 26.21 24.38
CA SER A 538 -9.04 27.61 24.08
C SER A 538 -8.98 27.89 22.55
N PRO A 539 -9.39 29.09 22.09
CA PRO A 539 -9.14 29.49 20.70
C PRO A 539 -7.63 29.57 20.37
N GLY A 540 -6.74 29.60 21.36
CA GLY A 540 -5.31 29.81 21.15
C GLY A 540 -5.03 31.16 20.47
N ARG A 541 -3.81 31.33 19.98
CA ARG A 541 -3.39 32.50 19.19
C ARG A 541 -2.31 32.10 18.19
N ASN A 542 -2.31 32.74 17.02
CA ASN A 542 -1.28 32.58 15.99
C ASN A 542 -0.02 33.35 16.41
N GLY A 543 0.87 32.71 17.17
CA GLY A 543 2.03 33.38 17.73
C GLY A 543 1.70 34.56 18.67
N PHE A 544 2.71 35.37 19.03
CA PHE A 544 2.51 36.59 19.81
C PHE A 544 2.01 37.76 18.95
N ASN A 545 2.47 37.93 17.72
CA ASN A 545 2.01 38.98 16.80
C ASN A 545 1.88 38.47 15.35
N GLY A 546 1.59 37.18 15.15
CA GLY A 546 1.50 36.60 13.80
C GLY A 546 0.54 37.39 12.90
N PRO A 547 1.01 38.01 11.80
CA PRO A 547 0.15 38.73 10.87
C PRO A 547 -0.76 37.75 10.09
N ASP A 548 -1.80 38.28 9.45
CA ASP A 548 -2.63 37.50 8.53
C ASP A 548 -1.74 36.96 7.38
N GLY A 549 -1.62 35.63 7.28
CA GLY A 549 -0.94 34.96 6.16
C GLY A 549 0.26 34.06 6.52
N GLU A 550 0.77 34.11 7.76
CA GLU A 550 1.84 33.23 8.25
C GLU A 550 1.35 32.27 9.34
N ASP A 551 1.88 31.04 9.39
CA ASP A 551 1.44 30.00 10.33
C ASP A 551 2.48 29.78 11.44
N HIS A 552 2.33 30.54 12.52
CA HIS A 552 3.19 30.46 13.70
C HIS A 552 2.77 29.28 14.61
N PRO A 553 3.61 28.90 15.60
CA PRO A 553 3.17 27.99 16.65
C PRO A 553 1.91 28.53 17.34
N VAL A 554 0.98 27.62 17.68
CA VAL A 554 -0.13 27.98 18.56
C VAL A 554 0.41 28.34 19.94
N VAL A 555 0.04 29.52 20.42
CA VAL A 555 0.30 29.95 21.80
C VAL A 555 -0.98 30.27 22.56
N LYS A 556 -0.88 30.63 23.84
CA LYS A 556 -2.02 30.93 24.72
C LYS A 556 -2.93 29.71 24.91
N VAL A 557 -2.30 28.53 25.02
CA VAL A 557 -2.94 27.24 25.30
C VAL A 557 -2.44 26.69 26.63
N SER A 558 -3.35 26.08 27.39
CA SER A 558 -3.04 25.44 28.67
C SER A 558 -2.74 23.96 28.45
N TRP A 559 -2.13 23.33 29.44
CA TRP A 559 -1.88 21.89 29.43
C TRP A 559 -3.17 21.10 29.22
N TRP A 560 -4.26 21.53 29.87
CA TRP A 560 -5.58 20.92 29.69
C TRP A 560 -6.15 21.09 28.29
N ASP A 561 -5.91 22.25 27.64
CA ASP A 561 -6.31 22.43 26.24
C ASP A 561 -5.53 21.45 25.34
N ALA A 562 -4.22 21.34 25.53
CA ALA A 562 -3.35 20.47 24.73
C ALA A 562 -3.72 18.99 24.88
N VAL A 563 -4.00 18.52 26.10
CA VAL A 563 -4.45 17.14 26.37
C VAL A 563 -5.76 16.81 25.67
N ARG A 564 -6.78 17.67 25.80
CA ARG A 564 -8.06 17.48 25.10
C ARG A 564 -7.87 17.54 23.59
N TRP A 565 -7.05 18.47 23.12
CA TRP A 565 -6.74 18.60 21.71
C TRP A 565 -6.02 17.37 21.15
N CYS A 566 -5.10 16.76 21.90
CA CYS A 566 -4.42 15.52 21.53
C CYS A 566 -5.41 14.35 21.39
N ASN A 567 -6.33 14.18 22.35
CA ASN A 567 -7.41 13.20 22.25
C ASN A 567 -8.34 13.49 21.06
N ALA A 568 -8.75 14.75 20.89
CA ALA A 568 -9.59 15.16 19.78
C ALA A 568 -8.93 14.88 18.44
N ARG A 569 -7.63 15.20 18.29
CA ARG A 569 -6.87 14.86 17.09
C ARG A 569 -6.77 13.35 16.89
N SER A 570 -6.59 12.59 17.98
CA SER A 570 -6.51 11.14 17.91
C SER A 570 -7.80 10.58 17.29
N GLU A 571 -8.96 10.95 17.81
CA GLU A 571 -10.24 10.49 17.29
C GLU A 571 -10.57 11.07 15.91
N MET A 572 -10.21 12.34 15.67
CA MET A 572 -10.25 12.97 14.36
C MET A 572 -9.35 12.23 13.36
N GLU A 573 -8.44 11.37 13.78
CA GLU A 573 -7.60 10.60 12.86
C GLU A 573 -7.75 9.09 13.07
N GLY A 574 -8.85 8.66 13.72
CA GLY A 574 -9.13 7.24 13.96
C GLY A 574 -8.08 6.53 14.84
N ARG A 575 -7.31 7.28 15.62
CA ARG A 575 -6.36 6.78 16.63
C ARG A 575 -7.05 6.64 17.98
N GLU A 576 -6.60 5.65 18.75
CA GLU A 576 -7.00 5.48 20.15
C GLU A 576 -6.55 6.71 20.97
N PRO A 577 -7.44 7.36 21.73
CA PRO A 577 -7.08 8.43 22.67
C PRO A 577 -6.04 7.96 23.70
N VAL A 578 -5.23 8.90 24.20
CA VAL A 578 -4.22 8.60 25.23
C VAL A 578 -4.73 8.92 26.63
N TYR A 579 -5.57 9.96 26.77
CA TYR A 579 -5.91 10.50 28.09
C TYR A 579 -7.33 10.14 28.52
N TYR A 580 -7.45 9.53 29.70
CA TYR A 580 -8.70 9.04 30.27
C TYR A 580 -8.89 9.54 31.71
N SER A 581 -10.13 9.66 32.13
CA SER A 581 -10.51 10.01 33.50
C SER A 581 -10.47 8.84 34.48
N ARG A 582 -10.29 7.62 33.96
CA ARG A 582 -10.22 6.37 34.71
C ARG A 582 -9.05 5.53 34.19
N ALA A 583 -8.46 4.76 35.10
CA ALA A 583 -7.31 3.90 34.81
C ALA A 583 -7.65 2.62 34.03
N ASP A 584 -8.94 2.32 33.83
CA ASP A 584 -9.42 1.19 33.02
C ASP A 584 -9.47 1.52 31.52
N PHE A 585 -9.21 2.78 31.14
CA PHE A 585 -9.19 3.29 29.76
C PHE A 585 -10.48 3.02 28.98
N ASP A 586 -11.61 2.97 29.68
CA ASP A 586 -12.93 2.81 29.07
C ASP A 586 -13.23 3.97 28.08
N SER A 587 -13.88 3.65 26.95
CA SER A 587 -14.18 4.64 25.91
C SER A 587 -15.09 5.78 26.38
N GLY A 588 -15.93 5.54 27.39
CA GLY A 588 -16.74 6.58 28.04
C GLY A 588 -15.94 7.47 28.99
N ALA A 589 -14.70 7.11 29.31
CA ALA A 589 -13.81 7.84 30.21
C ALA A 589 -12.84 8.79 29.49
N VAL A 590 -12.85 8.85 28.14
CA VAL A 590 -11.98 9.75 27.35
C VAL A 590 -12.11 11.20 27.84
N ILE A 591 -10.98 11.87 28.06
CA ILE A 591 -10.98 13.27 28.49
C ILE A 591 -11.43 14.18 27.35
N ARG A 592 -12.68 14.65 27.42
CA ARG A 592 -13.28 15.59 26.45
C ARG A 592 -13.59 16.99 27.00
N THR A 593 -13.73 17.12 28.32
CA THR A 593 -14.13 18.36 29.01
C THR A 593 -13.54 18.41 30.42
N GLY A 594 -13.49 19.60 31.02
CA GLY A 594 -13.19 19.79 32.43
C GLY A 594 -11.75 19.45 32.83
N MET A 595 -11.54 19.20 34.12
CA MET A 595 -10.24 18.88 34.73
C MET A 595 -10.39 17.69 35.71
N PRO A 596 -10.85 16.52 35.25
CA PRO A 596 -11.02 15.36 36.12
C PRO A 596 -9.65 14.77 36.53
N PRO A 597 -9.61 13.75 37.42
CA PRO A 597 -8.46 12.86 37.50
C PRO A 597 -8.05 12.39 36.10
N ILE A 598 -6.76 12.20 35.85
CA ILE A 598 -6.25 11.89 34.51
C ILE A 598 -5.23 10.75 34.53
N PHE A 599 -5.41 9.82 33.61
CA PHE A 599 -4.57 8.65 33.38
C PHE A 599 -4.18 8.63 31.90
N ALA A 600 -2.92 8.28 31.62
CA ALA A 600 -2.42 8.13 30.26
C ALA A 600 -2.26 6.65 29.91
N ASN A 601 -2.87 6.21 28.81
CA ASN A 601 -2.61 4.89 28.23
C ASN A 601 -1.32 4.96 27.40
N TRP A 602 -0.19 4.59 28.01
CA TRP A 602 1.13 4.62 27.36
C TRP A 602 1.32 3.56 26.24
N HIS A 603 0.33 2.68 26.04
CA HIS A 603 0.30 1.71 24.95
C HIS A 603 -0.55 2.18 23.77
N ALA A 604 -1.38 3.21 23.96
CA ALA A 604 -2.18 3.79 22.88
C ALA A 604 -1.28 4.46 21.84
N ARG A 605 -1.66 4.34 20.56
CA ARG A 605 -0.99 4.97 19.40
C ARG A 605 -1.63 6.30 18.99
N GLY A 606 -2.24 6.98 19.96
CA GLY A 606 -2.78 8.32 19.84
C GLY A 606 -1.72 9.41 19.98
N TYR A 607 -2.14 10.62 19.69
CA TYR A 607 -1.36 11.82 19.95
C TYR A 607 -1.34 12.13 21.44
N ARG A 608 -0.18 12.59 21.92
CA ARG A 608 0.04 12.98 23.31
C ARG A 608 1.10 14.08 23.40
N LEU A 609 1.22 14.68 24.57
CA LEU A 609 2.41 15.42 24.96
C LEU A 609 3.58 14.44 25.17
N PRO A 610 4.83 14.85 24.87
CA PRO A 610 6.00 14.08 25.27
C PRO A 610 6.12 14.04 26.79
N THR A 611 6.75 12.99 27.32
CA THR A 611 7.30 13.06 28.68
C THR A 611 8.47 14.04 28.72
N GLU A 612 8.79 14.55 29.91
CA GLU A 612 9.93 15.46 30.09
C GLU A 612 11.24 14.80 29.63
N ALA A 613 11.40 13.50 29.90
CA ALA A 613 12.56 12.73 29.47
C ALA A 613 12.62 12.51 27.95
N GLU A 614 11.49 12.17 27.31
CA GLU A 614 11.41 12.09 25.84
C GLU A 614 11.76 13.43 25.20
N TRP A 615 11.26 14.53 25.76
CA TRP A 615 11.54 15.87 25.27
C TRP A 615 13.03 16.21 25.34
N GLU A 616 13.67 16.02 26.50
CA GLU A 616 15.10 16.36 26.66
C GLU A 616 16.00 15.43 25.82
N TYR A 617 15.69 14.14 25.76
CA TYR A 617 16.41 13.20 24.89
C TYR A 617 16.36 13.66 23.43
N ALA A 618 15.17 14.02 22.97
CA ALA A 618 14.93 14.47 21.61
C ALA A 618 15.59 15.84 21.34
N CYS A 619 15.56 16.76 22.30
CA CYS A 619 16.19 18.09 22.22
C CYS A 619 17.70 17.95 22.03
N ARG A 620 18.35 17.14 22.88
CA ARG A 620 19.79 16.87 22.85
C ARG A 620 20.24 16.16 21.58
N ALA A 621 19.44 15.22 21.08
CA ALA A 621 19.74 14.44 19.87
C ALA A 621 21.19 13.88 19.84
N GLY A 622 21.67 13.41 20.99
CA GLY A 622 23.02 12.85 21.17
C GLY A 622 24.07 13.81 21.74
N THR A 623 23.78 15.10 21.91
CA THR A 623 24.68 16.05 22.57
C THR A 623 24.52 16.04 24.10
N GLN A 624 25.53 16.57 24.80
CA GLN A 624 25.49 16.80 26.26
C GLN A 624 25.57 18.29 26.61
N THR A 625 25.45 19.15 25.60
CA THR A 625 25.66 20.60 25.71
C THR A 625 24.39 21.34 26.09
N ALA A 626 24.54 22.62 26.47
CA ALA A 626 23.44 23.53 26.77
C ALA A 626 22.41 23.59 25.62
N PHE A 627 22.87 23.66 24.36
CA PHE A 627 22.02 23.63 23.16
C PHE A 627 22.41 22.46 22.26
N SER A 628 21.51 21.99 21.40
CA SER A 628 21.78 20.92 20.43
C SER A 628 22.90 21.26 19.44
N THR A 629 23.22 22.54 19.29
CA THR A 629 24.25 23.11 18.42
C THR A 629 25.59 23.34 19.13
N GLY A 630 25.63 23.34 20.46
CA GLY A 630 26.86 23.56 21.22
C GLY A 630 26.64 24.07 22.66
N PRO A 631 27.72 24.30 23.42
CA PRO A 631 27.66 24.89 24.77
C PRO A 631 27.24 26.37 24.72
N ALA A 632 26.85 26.95 25.86
CA ALA A 632 26.66 28.40 25.93
C ALA A 632 27.98 29.14 25.66
N ALA A 633 27.95 30.12 24.76
CA ALA A 633 29.12 30.83 24.27
C ALA A 633 29.33 32.22 24.92
N GLY A 634 28.38 32.67 25.74
CA GLY A 634 28.42 33.99 26.39
C GLY A 634 27.61 34.07 27.69
N PRO A 635 27.36 35.30 28.20
CA PRO A 635 26.51 35.50 29.37
C PRO A 635 25.11 34.93 29.14
N VAL A 636 24.67 34.06 30.04
CA VAL A 636 23.41 33.31 29.88
C VAL A 636 22.20 33.97 30.55
N ASP A 637 22.42 34.88 31.49
CA ASP A 637 21.36 35.54 32.28
C ASP A 637 20.92 36.90 31.71
N ALA A 638 21.43 37.26 30.53
CA ALA A 638 21.13 38.51 29.87
C ALA A 638 20.59 38.27 28.46
N CYS A 639 19.76 39.20 27.98
CA CYS A 639 19.23 39.13 26.63
C CYS A 639 20.28 39.56 25.58
N LEU A 640 21.28 38.70 25.38
CA LEU A 640 22.39 38.92 24.46
C LEU A 640 22.44 37.79 23.42
N PRO A 641 22.99 38.04 22.22
CA PRO A 641 23.21 37.00 21.24
C PRO A 641 24.13 35.90 21.78
N ASP A 642 23.71 34.64 21.61
CA ASP A 642 24.53 33.45 21.79
C ASP A 642 24.57 32.72 20.45
N GLU A 643 25.76 32.39 19.95
CA GLU A 643 25.93 31.80 18.62
C GLU A 643 25.20 30.45 18.48
N ASN A 644 25.32 29.60 19.50
CA ASN A 644 24.76 28.26 19.47
C ASN A 644 23.24 28.30 19.63
N LEU A 645 22.72 29.10 20.57
CA LEU A 645 21.27 29.29 20.71
C LEU A 645 20.68 29.96 19.46
N GLY A 646 21.33 31.00 18.93
CA GLY A 646 20.87 31.72 17.75
C GLY A 646 20.81 30.87 16.49
N ALA A 647 21.68 29.84 16.39
CA ALA A 647 21.62 28.84 15.33
C ALA A 647 20.46 27.85 15.50
N ALA A 648 20.14 27.49 16.75
CA ALA A 648 19.13 26.49 17.08
C ALA A 648 17.70 27.03 17.18
N GLY A 649 17.52 28.33 17.46
CA GLY A 649 16.28 28.81 18.02
C GLY A 649 16.01 30.32 17.96
N TRP A 650 14.74 30.68 18.14
CA TRP A 650 14.28 32.06 18.29
C TRP A 650 14.20 32.46 19.76
N HIS A 651 15.02 33.40 20.21
CA HIS A 651 15.13 33.81 21.59
C HIS A 651 15.18 35.34 21.68
N CYS A 652 15.22 35.89 22.89
CA CYS A 652 14.99 37.33 23.10
C CYS A 652 15.91 38.26 22.28
N ALA A 653 17.13 37.82 21.91
CA ALA A 653 18.09 38.65 21.19
C ALA A 653 17.94 38.58 19.66
N ASN A 654 17.23 37.59 19.12
CA ASN A 654 17.07 37.39 17.67
C ASN A 654 15.61 37.24 17.22
N SER A 655 14.65 37.24 18.14
CA SER A 655 13.23 37.01 17.86
C SER A 655 12.47 38.26 17.44
N GLU A 656 13.09 39.44 17.56
CA GLU A 656 12.46 40.74 17.31
C GLU A 656 11.20 40.96 18.19
N GLY A 657 11.18 40.32 19.35
CA GLY A 657 10.06 40.40 20.29
C GLY A 657 8.80 39.66 19.81
N ASN A 658 8.96 38.59 19.02
CA ASN A 658 7.85 37.80 18.51
C ASN A 658 8.20 36.31 18.33
N THR A 659 7.18 35.46 18.33
CA THR A 659 7.27 34.11 17.74
C THR A 659 7.51 34.19 16.24
N HIS A 660 8.08 33.14 15.65
CA HIS A 660 8.30 33.01 14.20
C HIS A 660 7.64 31.74 13.65
N PRO A 661 7.36 31.67 12.34
CA PRO A 661 7.01 30.42 11.69
C PRO A 661 8.10 29.37 11.94
N ALA A 662 7.68 28.12 12.16
CA ALA A 662 8.61 27.04 12.47
C ALA A 662 9.58 26.77 11.30
N ARG A 663 10.70 26.09 11.60
CA ARG A 663 11.79 25.77 10.65
C ARG A 663 12.57 26.99 10.14
N GLY A 664 12.53 28.10 10.86
CA GLY A 664 13.36 29.28 10.57
C GLY A 664 14.83 29.11 10.99
N ARG A 665 15.13 28.11 11.82
CA ARG A 665 16.46 27.84 12.40
C ARG A 665 16.91 26.40 12.14
N ALA A 666 18.15 26.06 12.51
CA ALA A 666 18.71 24.74 12.23
C ALA A 666 17.99 23.64 13.03
N SER A 667 17.73 22.50 12.40
CA SER A 667 17.28 21.30 13.11
C SER A 667 18.42 20.64 13.87
N ASN A 668 18.10 19.91 14.94
CA ASN A 668 19.05 19.01 15.58
C ASN A 668 19.27 17.69 14.78
N ALA A 669 20.08 16.78 15.29
CA ALA A 669 20.46 15.54 14.60
C ALA A 669 19.29 14.56 14.36
N PHE A 670 18.15 14.72 15.03
CA PHE A 670 16.93 13.96 14.77
C PHE A 670 15.99 14.66 13.78
N GLY A 671 16.37 15.82 13.23
CA GLY A 671 15.55 16.57 12.28
C GLY A 671 14.38 17.32 12.94
N LEU A 672 14.53 17.67 14.22
CA LEU A 672 13.58 18.46 15.00
C LEU A 672 14.02 19.92 15.00
N TYR A 673 13.07 20.81 14.76
CA TYR A 673 13.24 22.26 14.73
C TYR A 673 12.65 22.89 15.98
N ASP A 674 13.17 24.08 16.32
CA ASP A 674 12.61 24.95 17.35
C ASP A 674 12.52 24.25 18.73
N MET A 675 13.39 23.27 18.99
CA MET A 675 13.55 22.63 20.31
C MET A 675 14.16 23.61 21.34
N HIS A 676 14.69 24.74 20.87
CA HIS A 676 15.22 25.84 21.66
C HIS A 676 14.50 27.12 21.22
N GLY A 677 13.84 27.82 22.14
CA GLY A 677 13.16 29.07 21.87
C GLY A 677 11.83 28.93 21.12
N ASN A 678 11.42 30.01 20.46
CA ASN A 678 10.14 30.23 19.79
C ASN A 678 8.94 30.15 20.75
N ALA A 679 8.55 28.97 21.22
CA ALA A 679 7.52 28.80 22.24
C ALA A 679 7.93 27.74 23.28
N ASP A 680 7.59 27.99 24.55
CA ASP A 680 7.68 26.96 25.59
C ASP A 680 6.73 25.82 25.26
N GLU A 681 7.18 24.58 25.50
CA GLU A 681 6.42 23.40 25.12
C GLU A 681 5.95 22.60 26.33
N TRP A 682 4.63 22.43 26.47
CA TRP A 682 4.06 21.58 27.51
C TRP A 682 4.55 20.13 27.39
N CYS A 683 4.99 19.56 28.51
CA CYS A 683 5.24 18.14 28.68
C CYS A 683 4.15 17.48 29.53
N TRP A 684 4.08 16.16 29.50
CA TRP A 684 3.15 15.39 30.33
C TRP A 684 3.41 15.58 31.83
N ASP A 685 4.67 15.57 32.25
CA ASP A 685 5.09 15.33 33.63
C ASP A 685 4.62 16.41 34.62
N TRP A 686 4.36 15.98 35.86
CA TRP A 686 4.30 16.89 37.00
C TRP A 686 5.72 17.35 37.36
N PHE A 687 5.88 18.60 37.77
CA PHE A 687 7.15 19.10 38.29
C PHE A 687 7.46 18.46 39.64
N GLY A 688 8.69 17.96 39.78
CA GLY A 688 9.20 17.31 40.98
C GLY A 688 10.69 16.98 40.86
N PRO A 689 11.31 16.52 41.97
CA PRO A 689 12.73 16.19 41.97
C PRO A 689 13.03 14.96 41.11
N TYR A 690 14.21 14.95 40.49
CA TYR A 690 14.74 13.74 39.85
C TYR A 690 15.24 12.75 40.90
N ASP A 691 15.00 11.47 40.65
CA ASP A 691 15.52 10.38 41.48
C ASP A 691 16.89 9.94 40.95
N ALA A 692 17.93 10.72 41.31
CA ALA A 692 19.30 10.51 40.84
C ALA A 692 19.95 9.21 41.37
N ALA A 693 19.30 8.47 42.27
CA ALA A 693 19.83 7.23 42.84
C ALA A 693 19.65 6.00 41.94
N ARG A 694 18.89 6.12 40.84
CA ARG A 694 18.61 5.00 39.92
C ARG A 694 18.62 5.43 38.46
N VAL A 695 18.84 4.44 37.59
CA VAL A 695 18.53 4.58 36.16
C VAL A 695 17.01 4.53 35.99
N LEU A 696 16.44 5.52 35.32
CA LEU A 696 15.01 5.59 35.05
C LEU A 696 14.71 4.93 33.70
N LEU A 697 13.68 4.08 33.65
CA LEU A 697 13.21 3.41 32.44
C LEU A 697 11.85 4.00 32.03
N ASP A 698 11.76 4.58 30.83
CA ASP A 698 10.56 5.26 30.31
C ASP A 698 9.83 6.13 31.38
N PRO A 699 10.52 7.07 32.06
CA PRO A 699 9.91 7.83 33.15
C PRO A 699 8.77 8.73 32.66
N THR A 700 7.69 8.81 33.45
CA THR A 700 6.48 9.60 33.17
C THR A 700 6.20 10.66 34.25
N GLY A 701 7.24 10.99 35.01
CA GLY A 701 7.23 11.97 36.09
C GLY A 701 6.60 11.47 37.39
N PRO A 702 6.52 12.32 38.42
CA PRO A 702 5.77 12.04 39.65
C PRO A 702 4.29 11.76 39.36
N ALA A 703 3.65 10.92 40.17
CA ALA A 703 2.23 10.58 40.01
C ALA A 703 1.27 11.76 40.25
N THR A 704 1.67 12.72 41.06
CA THR A 704 0.87 13.90 41.46
C THR A 704 1.73 15.15 41.54
N GLY A 705 1.14 16.32 41.32
CA GLY A 705 1.80 17.61 41.48
C GLY A 705 0.83 18.77 41.34
N THR A 706 1.35 19.99 41.43
CA THR A 706 0.58 21.24 41.29
C THR A 706 0.91 21.99 39.99
N GLN A 707 2.05 21.71 39.37
CA GLN A 707 2.54 22.36 38.15
C GLN A 707 3.05 21.32 37.15
N ARG A 708 2.78 21.55 35.86
CA ARG A 708 3.25 20.71 34.75
C ARG A 708 4.50 21.31 34.13
N ILE A 709 5.33 20.47 33.56
CA ILE A 709 6.59 20.85 32.94
C ILE A 709 6.39 21.59 31.60
N LEU A 710 7.22 22.61 31.38
CA LEU A 710 7.46 23.34 30.14
C LEU A 710 8.95 23.27 29.82
N ARG A 711 9.30 23.04 28.54
CA ARG A 711 10.69 22.95 28.09
C ARG A 711 10.96 23.81 26.86
N GLY A 712 12.23 24.02 26.55
CA GLY A 712 12.71 24.67 25.33
C GLY A 712 12.95 26.18 25.45
N GLY A 713 12.29 26.85 26.39
CA GLY A 713 12.26 28.31 26.43
C GLY A 713 11.44 28.87 25.27
N ASN A 714 11.40 30.18 25.14
CA ASN A 714 10.55 30.84 24.15
C ASN A 714 11.23 32.07 23.52
N TRP A 715 10.50 32.78 22.66
CA TRP A 715 10.99 33.98 21.97
C TRP A 715 11.45 35.13 22.88
N MET A 716 11.07 35.15 24.16
CA MET A 716 11.54 36.11 25.18
C MET A 716 12.66 35.55 26.06
N SER A 717 13.02 34.29 25.91
CA SER A 717 13.96 33.64 26.81
C SER A 717 15.39 34.16 26.62
N VAL A 718 16.05 34.36 27.74
CA VAL A 718 17.52 34.50 27.80
C VAL A 718 18.17 33.13 27.59
N PRO A 719 19.48 33.05 27.25
CA PRO A 719 20.10 31.76 26.95
C PRO A 719 19.99 30.71 28.07
N ALA A 720 20.00 31.11 29.35
CA ALA A 720 19.86 30.19 30.48
C ALA A 720 18.51 29.43 30.48
N GLU A 721 17.44 30.06 29.97
CA GLU A 721 16.08 29.52 29.98
C GLU A 721 15.76 28.63 28.77
N ALA A 722 16.57 28.73 27.71
CA ALA A 722 16.41 27.95 26.48
C ALA A 722 17.31 26.71 26.43
N ARG A 723 18.03 26.39 27.51
CA ARG A 723 18.92 25.21 27.57
C ARG A 723 18.14 23.91 27.51
N SER A 724 18.78 22.86 27.01
CA SER A 724 18.25 21.49 26.94
C SER A 724 17.80 20.98 28.31
N ALA A 725 18.50 21.35 29.38
CA ALA A 725 18.22 20.90 30.74
C ALA A 725 17.30 21.84 31.53
N HIS A 726 17.06 23.07 31.05
CA HIS A 726 16.27 24.04 31.79
C HIS A 726 14.83 23.55 31.95
N ARG A 727 14.32 23.66 33.17
CA ARG A 727 12.98 23.23 33.55
C ARG A 727 12.16 24.45 33.93
N HIS A 728 11.04 24.64 33.25
CA HIS A 728 10.03 25.60 33.66
C HIS A 728 8.77 24.84 34.05
N ALA A 729 7.98 25.36 34.99
CA ALA A 729 6.75 24.69 35.42
C ALA A 729 5.68 25.69 35.81
N LEU A 730 4.46 25.44 35.34
CA LEU A 730 3.29 26.29 35.61
C LEU A 730 2.06 25.43 35.91
N ALA A 731 1.07 26.03 36.57
CA ALA A 731 -0.20 25.35 36.82
C ALA A 731 -0.82 24.89 35.48
N PRO A 732 -1.47 23.71 35.42
CA PRO A 732 -1.95 23.13 34.16
C PRO A 732 -3.07 23.93 33.48
N SER A 733 -3.67 24.91 34.18
CA SER A 733 -4.67 25.84 33.64
C SER A 733 -4.07 27.13 33.08
N THR A 734 -2.77 27.38 33.27
CA THR A 734 -2.10 28.60 32.83
C THR A 734 -2.04 28.65 31.31
N ARG A 735 -2.28 29.83 30.74
CA ARG A 735 -2.14 30.15 29.32
C ARG A 735 -1.28 31.39 29.21
N PHE A 736 -0.28 31.39 28.34
CA PHE A 736 0.54 32.57 28.12
C PHE A 736 0.94 32.70 26.65
N TYR A 737 1.32 33.91 26.24
CA TYR A 737 1.61 34.24 24.85
C TYR A 737 2.88 33.59 24.28
N SER A 738 3.66 32.92 25.13
CA SER A 738 4.83 32.17 24.75
C SER A 738 4.67 30.67 24.92
N ILE A 739 3.50 30.19 25.40
CA ILE A 739 3.30 28.79 25.75
C ILE A 739 2.49 28.09 24.66
N GLY A 740 3.12 27.10 24.03
CA GLY A 740 2.59 26.16 23.07
C GLY A 740 2.84 24.70 23.49
N PHE A 741 2.99 23.81 22.51
CA PHE A 741 3.35 22.41 22.71
C PHE A 741 3.72 21.75 21.38
N ARG A 742 4.36 20.59 21.46
CA ARG A 742 4.52 19.65 20.33
C ARG A 742 3.95 18.28 20.66
N LEU A 743 3.79 17.46 19.62
CA LEU A 743 3.17 16.15 19.74
C LEU A 743 4.20 15.03 19.82
N ALA A 744 3.89 14.03 20.62
CA ALA A 744 4.53 12.73 20.63
C ALA A 744 3.52 11.64 20.26
N VAL A 745 4.02 10.55 19.70
CA VAL A 745 3.25 9.32 19.43
C VAL A 745 4.12 8.11 19.74
N THR A 746 3.59 7.18 20.52
CA THR A 746 4.26 5.91 20.84
C THR A 746 4.34 5.02 19.58
N HIS A 747 5.52 4.46 19.28
CA HIS A 747 5.75 3.58 18.13
C HIS A 747 5.15 2.17 18.34
#